data_AF-A0A1W6LPX1-F1
#
_entry.id   AF-A0A1W6LPX1-F1
#
_cell.length_a   1.000
_cell.length_b   1.000
_cell.length_c   1.000
_cell.angle_alpha   90.00
_cell.angle_beta   90.00
_cell.angle_gamma   90.00
#
_symmetry.space_group_name_H-M   'P 1'
#
loop_
_entity.id
_entity.type
_entity.pdbx_description
1 polymer ?
#
loop_
_entity_poly.entity_id
_entity_poly.type
_entity_poly.pdbx_seq_one_letter_code
_entity_poly.pdbx_strand_id
1 'polypeptide(L)'
;MLNNTASFLSIMLLFVSSGFPSDSLQIPPEGNFTLFSDSDTAEIIVDSEDSKVVHTAGECFIKDLKAVSGREVDIRSSMPEMAENVVLIGSAGKSSFIDQLISEEKFDSSAIDQQQWESFVLTVVQEPFEGVSKALVIAGSDPRGTAFGVFELSQMMGVSPWIWWADVPAEQRNEFQLSDIFYKTDKPDVKYRGIFINDEGWGLHTWAANTFEPEYGHIGPKTYSKVFELLLRLKANHIWPAMHDCSVPFYQNMENKAVADKYGIVIGSSHCEPLLYNNFAEWDTSVDGPWDYTQNSERIKEVLDQRVQTASSNENIYTVGIRGMHDSGMSGADSPEDGARILEQVIDDEREILSRHIDKPVNEIPQVFVPYKEVLDYYDAGLDLPEDITIMWAEDNFGYIKRFSDSAEQQRSGGGGVYYHLSYLGVPHPYIWLCSTSPSLVWREMNRAWQMNMRDVWIVNVGDLKRREWQMEFFLQTAWDIDKWNRDNVSDYFDEVAARDIGQEYADQIADIMRRYTVLANQRKPELMGFANHWWGMNEPEDPAFTLFAHSDRAAQRIENYKALRQDSQQLYDNLPEAAKDAFFQLVHYPAAAAASMNEKLLYSYKSREYASQGRASADYYAAEAESAFERIKEYTRIYNEEIAGGKWNNVTSWHPGWQGGSKVFFSPHTASADLPQDGGIGVAIEGSSTQLDSESDYPENVPSILSFGCSDAELFGEDIEIGSDSAGSYISVPEGRGRDLSFPTENRADFSFEIPAGSDGIYELCAVVEHPNDNGDSWFIKMADKPHILWNDNVGSGKYRITDFELAEGQHTLSFYAREDGAKLRRVMLFPPSFNYLPEFNFCTDKQHFIDIFNKGQNPVSWQASASSSWINLSKSSGTVSKKDQRIWVSIDYGKAPKNEDLRGSIEITSAVKAYTVNISAFNKDSAVVENSFVEDSGFIAFNAENYSAKRPRGSRSWEVLEGLGRTGASMVLEPLTGWYVENVGNVRKSSPYLEYDIKVSSGGAALINVYAVPSFSLEKGKELRCAVSIDDKKPFWVEFEMGKDGSMLWQENVASGAIKASEILDIDPGLHKLRIWGTDPSINIDKIEIDFGGLTPSYLGAEQTEAEEFSIASEMFNFLQFAESWLEDGRVEIM
;
A
#
# COMPACT_ATOMS: atom_id res chain seq x y z
N MET A 1 -8.15 -29.75 -41.23
CA MET A 1 -7.63 -30.98 -41.87
C MET A 1 -7.52 -32.06 -40.81
N LEU A 2 -8.29 -33.14 -40.96
CA LEU A 2 -8.07 -34.39 -40.22
C LEU A 2 -6.83 -35.09 -40.78
N ASN A 3 -5.90 -35.48 -39.91
CA ASN A 3 -5.15 -36.75 -39.90
C ASN A 3 -3.82 -36.59 -39.17
N ASN A 4 -3.74 -37.09 -37.93
CA ASN A 4 -2.86 -38.20 -37.55
C ASN A 4 -2.71 -38.26 -36.03
N THR A 5 -3.55 -39.10 -35.44
CA THR A 5 -3.23 -39.80 -34.20
C THR A 5 -2.10 -40.81 -34.43
N ALA A 6 -1.41 -41.16 -33.35
CA ALA A 6 -0.39 -42.20 -33.19
C ALA A 6 1.08 -41.75 -33.36
N SER A 7 1.63 -41.13 -32.31
CA SER A 7 3.00 -41.38 -31.81
C SER A 7 3.25 -40.61 -30.50
N PHE A 8 2.62 -40.98 -29.38
CA PHE A 8 3.04 -40.48 -28.05
C PHE A 8 2.83 -41.47 -26.89
N LEU A 9 2.60 -42.76 -27.19
CA LEU A 9 2.50 -43.83 -26.20
C LEU A 9 3.49 -44.95 -26.54
N SER A 10 4.80 -44.71 -26.40
CA SER A 10 5.83 -45.78 -26.47
C SER A 10 7.21 -45.42 -25.87
N ILE A 11 7.40 -44.24 -25.25
CA ILE A 11 8.67 -43.89 -24.57
C ILE A 11 8.43 -43.68 -23.07
N MET A 12 7.79 -44.65 -22.44
CA MET A 12 7.79 -44.79 -20.99
C MET A 12 7.56 -46.26 -20.65
N LEU A 13 8.57 -47.10 -20.92
CA LEU A 13 8.77 -48.38 -20.25
C LEU A 13 10.06 -49.03 -20.77
N LEU A 14 10.95 -49.35 -19.83
CA LEU A 14 12.17 -50.18 -19.95
C LEU A 14 13.48 -49.45 -20.23
N PHE A 15 14.04 -48.84 -19.19
CA PHE A 15 15.39 -49.24 -18.74
C PHE A 15 15.36 -49.51 -17.24
N VAL A 16 15.45 -50.79 -16.90
CA VAL A 16 15.64 -51.34 -15.56
C VAL A 16 17.10 -51.77 -15.42
N SER A 17 17.65 -51.50 -14.23
CA SER A 17 18.77 -52.15 -13.51
C SER A 17 20.21 -52.03 -14.01
N SER A 18 20.96 -51.19 -13.29
CA SER A 18 22.27 -51.47 -12.65
C SER A 18 22.68 -50.19 -11.90
N GLY A 19 22.62 -50.01 -10.58
CA GLY A 19 22.86 -50.92 -9.46
C GLY A 19 24.16 -50.48 -8.79
N PHE A 20 24.12 -49.77 -7.64
CA PHE A 20 25.13 -49.64 -6.56
C PHE A 20 24.59 -48.71 -5.45
N PRO A 21 24.99 -48.90 -4.19
CA PRO A 21 24.49 -49.89 -3.24
C PRO A 21 23.50 -49.29 -2.24
N SER A 22 22.44 -50.05 -1.95
CA SER A 22 21.67 -49.91 -0.72
C SER A 22 22.53 -50.44 0.43
N ASP A 23 23.16 -49.56 1.20
CA ASP A 23 23.38 -49.88 2.61
C ASP A 23 22.02 -49.82 3.28
N SER A 24 21.55 -51.01 3.62
CA SER A 24 20.38 -51.28 4.43
C SER A 24 20.54 -50.61 5.79
N LEU A 25 20.06 -49.37 5.91
CA LEU A 25 19.51 -48.92 7.19
C LEU A 25 18.11 -49.51 7.28
N GLN A 26 18.04 -50.53 8.14
CA GLN A 26 16.83 -51.21 8.55
C GLN A 26 15.74 -50.17 8.83
N ILE A 27 14.61 -50.29 8.14
CA ILE A 27 13.34 -49.71 8.62
C ILE A 27 13.06 -50.40 9.96
N PRO A 28 13.03 -49.70 11.10
CA PRO A 28 12.44 -50.28 12.29
C PRO A 28 10.91 -50.10 12.18
N PRO A 29 10.10 -51.15 12.37
CA PRO A 29 8.71 -50.97 12.75
C PRO A 29 8.62 -50.72 14.28
N GLU A 30 7.75 -49.77 14.64
CA GLU A 30 7.18 -49.44 15.98
C GLU A 30 8.10 -48.64 16.94
N GLY A 31 7.77 -47.43 17.43
CA GLY A 31 6.49 -46.71 17.45
C GLY A 31 6.64 -45.18 17.27
N ASN A 32 5.54 -44.45 17.44
CA ASN A 32 5.51 -42.98 17.48
C ASN A 32 5.29 -42.52 18.93
N PHE A 33 5.55 -41.24 19.21
CA PHE A 33 5.02 -40.58 20.40
C PHE A 33 3.57 -40.20 20.14
N THR A 34 2.64 -40.70 20.97
CA THR A 34 1.21 -40.38 20.84
C THR A 34 0.85 -39.31 21.86
N LEU A 35 0.51 -38.11 21.39
CA LEU A 35 -0.02 -37.06 22.26
C LEU A 35 -1.46 -37.38 22.67
N PHE A 36 -2.28 -37.77 21.70
CA PHE A 36 -3.61 -38.32 21.94
C PHE A 36 -4.03 -39.25 20.79
N SER A 37 -4.93 -40.17 21.10
CA SER A 37 -5.60 -41.10 20.18
C SER A 37 -6.99 -41.44 20.74
N ASP A 38 -7.78 -42.27 20.05
CA ASP A 38 -9.08 -42.75 20.53
C ASP A 38 -9.02 -43.44 21.91
N SER A 39 -7.91 -44.12 22.23
CA SER A 39 -7.77 -44.90 23.46
C SER A 39 -6.85 -44.28 24.52
N ASP A 40 -6.02 -43.30 24.16
CA ASP A 40 -4.92 -42.84 25.01
C ASP A 40 -4.65 -41.34 24.88
N THR A 41 -4.07 -40.73 25.92
CA THR A 41 -3.69 -39.32 25.94
C THR A 41 -2.51 -39.13 26.89
N ALA A 42 -1.45 -38.48 26.41
CA ALA A 42 -0.26 -38.26 27.19
C ALA A 42 -0.54 -37.41 28.44
N GLU A 43 0.11 -37.76 29.55
CA GLU A 43 0.04 -36.93 30.76
C GLU A 43 0.87 -35.65 30.58
N ILE A 44 0.36 -34.51 31.07
CA ILE A 44 1.04 -33.22 30.95
C ILE A 44 1.73 -32.87 32.26
N ILE A 45 3.06 -32.72 32.23
CA ILE A 45 3.90 -32.48 33.40
C ILE A 45 4.55 -31.08 33.30
N VAL A 46 4.37 -30.27 34.34
CA VAL A 46 5.04 -28.97 34.52
C VAL A 46 5.59 -28.91 35.94
N ASP A 47 6.90 -28.67 36.11
CA ASP A 47 7.51 -28.54 37.44
C ASP A 47 6.86 -27.38 38.23
N SER A 48 6.54 -27.60 39.51
CA SER A 48 5.92 -26.57 40.36
C SER A 48 6.83 -25.38 40.67
N GLU A 49 8.14 -25.53 40.50
CA GLU A 49 9.12 -24.47 40.72
C GLU A 49 9.38 -23.60 39.47
N ASP A 50 8.75 -23.93 38.34
CA ASP A 50 8.88 -23.13 37.11
C ASP A 50 8.08 -21.81 37.20
N SER A 51 8.28 -20.94 36.22
CA SER A 51 7.74 -19.59 36.23
C SER A 51 6.24 -19.55 35.87
N LYS A 52 5.54 -18.51 36.34
CA LYS A 52 4.09 -18.34 36.12
C LYS A 52 3.67 -18.40 34.65
N VAL A 53 4.51 -17.88 33.74
CA VAL A 53 4.26 -17.91 32.30
C VAL A 53 4.24 -19.34 31.74
N VAL A 54 5.09 -20.24 32.26
CA VAL A 54 5.14 -21.66 31.84
C VAL A 54 3.87 -22.39 32.28
N HIS A 55 3.45 -22.18 33.53
CA HIS A 55 2.17 -22.70 34.01
C HIS A 55 0.99 -22.15 33.21
N THR A 56 1.01 -20.85 32.90
CA THR A 56 -0.04 -20.20 32.10
C THR A 56 -0.09 -20.75 30.67
N ALA A 57 1.06 -21.00 30.04
CA ALA A 57 1.14 -21.66 28.73
C ALA A 57 0.60 -23.09 28.79
N GLY A 58 0.95 -23.86 29.82
CA GLY A 58 0.38 -25.19 30.07
C GLY A 58 -1.14 -25.17 30.23
N GLU A 59 -1.69 -24.19 30.98
CA GLU A 59 -3.14 -23.99 31.15
C GLU A 59 -3.85 -23.65 29.82
N CYS A 60 -3.17 -22.94 28.92
CA CYS A 60 -3.68 -22.68 27.58
C CYS A 60 -3.62 -23.95 26.74
N PHE A 61 -2.50 -24.69 26.81
CA PHE A 61 -2.29 -25.92 26.06
C PHE A 61 -3.33 -27.00 26.36
N ILE A 62 -3.73 -27.22 27.62
CA ILE A 62 -4.78 -28.21 27.92
C ILE A 62 -6.15 -27.81 27.36
N LYS A 63 -6.41 -26.49 27.18
CA LYS A 63 -7.64 -26.01 26.52
C LYS A 63 -7.56 -26.22 25.01
N ASP A 64 -6.39 -25.97 24.42
CA ASP A 64 -6.11 -26.24 23.00
C ASP A 64 -6.24 -27.75 22.71
N LEU A 65 -5.68 -28.60 23.57
CA LEU A 65 -5.81 -30.06 23.51
C LEU A 65 -7.28 -30.49 23.58
N LYS A 66 -8.07 -29.90 24.49
CA LYS A 66 -9.51 -30.15 24.55
C LYS A 66 -10.23 -29.66 23.28
N ALA A 67 -9.84 -28.52 22.75
CA ALA A 67 -10.44 -27.93 21.54
C ALA A 67 -10.14 -28.75 20.27
N VAL A 68 -9.05 -29.52 20.23
CA VAL A 68 -8.68 -30.38 19.10
C VAL A 68 -9.12 -31.83 19.31
N SER A 69 -9.00 -32.38 20.52
CA SER A 69 -9.25 -33.81 20.79
C SER A 69 -10.58 -34.12 21.47
N GLY A 70 -11.25 -33.10 22.03
CA GLY A 70 -12.42 -33.25 22.89
C GLY A 70 -12.12 -33.81 24.29
N ARG A 71 -10.85 -34.07 24.64
CA ARG A 71 -10.44 -34.72 25.89
C ARG A 71 -10.08 -33.71 26.97
N GLU A 72 -10.39 -34.05 28.21
CA GLU A 72 -9.97 -33.28 29.39
C GLU A 72 -8.72 -33.92 29.99
N VAL A 73 -7.70 -33.10 30.20
CA VAL A 73 -6.42 -33.50 30.80
C VAL A 73 -6.02 -32.45 31.84
N ASP A 74 -5.50 -32.92 32.97
CA ASP A 74 -4.97 -32.07 34.04
C ASP A 74 -3.45 -31.97 33.95
N ILE A 75 -2.91 -30.84 34.37
CA ILE A 75 -1.47 -30.65 34.54
C ILE A 75 -1.05 -31.25 35.88
N ARG A 76 0.04 -32.04 35.87
CA ARG A 76 0.65 -32.60 37.08
C ARG A 76 2.01 -31.95 37.33
N SER A 77 2.36 -31.83 38.61
CA SER A 77 3.66 -31.30 39.05
C SER A 77 4.69 -32.36 39.44
N SER A 78 4.33 -33.64 39.30
CA SER A 78 5.19 -34.77 39.67
C SER A 78 5.09 -35.84 38.60
N MET A 79 6.22 -36.48 38.30
CA MET A 79 6.30 -37.56 37.33
C MET A 79 5.46 -38.78 37.80
N PRO A 80 4.64 -39.39 36.93
CA PRO A 80 3.90 -40.61 37.26
C PRO A 80 4.84 -41.81 37.51
N GLU A 81 4.41 -42.76 38.34
CA GLU A 81 5.17 -44.00 38.58
C GLU A 81 5.28 -44.87 37.32
N MET A 82 4.24 -44.89 36.48
CA MET A 82 4.19 -45.62 35.21
C MET A 82 3.39 -44.80 34.19
N ALA A 83 3.99 -44.49 33.04
CA ALA A 83 3.30 -43.84 31.93
C ALA A 83 3.93 -44.22 30.58
N GLU A 84 3.10 -44.41 29.55
CA GLU A 84 3.61 -44.71 28.21
C GLU A 84 4.12 -43.43 27.52
N ASN A 85 3.30 -42.38 27.50
CA ASN A 85 3.64 -41.09 26.89
C ASN A 85 3.40 -39.96 27.91
N VAL A 86 4.40 -39.09 28.08
CA VAL A 86 4.25 -37.84 28.84
C VAL A 86 4.67 -36.63 27.99
N VAL A 87 4.05 -35.48 28.20
CA VAL A 87 4.58 -34.19 27.73
C VAL A 87 5.23 -33.52 28.92
N LEU A 88 6.53 -33.27 28.84
CA LEU A 88 7.29 -32.60 29.89
C LEU A 88 7.61 -31.17 29.45
N ILE A 89 7.10 -30.19 30.17
CA ILE A 89 7.26 -28.76 29.88
C ILE A 89 8.11 -28.13 30.99
N GLY A 90 9.20 -27.46 30.65
CA GLY A 90 9.98 -26.73 31.65
C GLY A 90 11.14 -25.90 31.09
N SER A 91 11.60 -24.93 31.87
CA SER A 91 12.69 -24.04 31.51
C SER A 91 14.03 -24.54 32.08
N ALA A 92 15.11 -24.41 31.30
CA ALA A 92 16.44 -24.73 31.77
C ALA A 92 16.84 -23.87 33.00
N GLY A 93 17.45 -24.48 34.01
CA GLY A 93 17.82 -23.84 35.27
C GLY A 93 16.66 -23.54 36.23
N LYS A 94 15.43 -23.95 35.90
CA LYS A 94 14.23 -23.82 36.74
C LYS A 94 13.53 -25.15 36.98
N SER A 95 13.32 -25.93 35.91
CA SER A 95 12.71 -27.24 36.02
C SER A 95 13.75 -28.29 36.38
N SER A 96 13.57 -28.94 37.53
CA SER A 96 14.44 -30.02 38.01
C SER A 96 14.46 -31.23 37.07
N PHE A 97 13.33 -31.52 36.41
CA PHE A 97 13.22 -32.58 35.41
C PHE A 97 14.04 -32.27 34.15
N ILE A 98 13.95 -31.05 33.63
CA ILE A 98 14.71 -30.63 32.45
C ILE A 98 16.22 -30.61 32.76
N ASP A 99 16.61 -30.05 33.90
CA ASP A 99 18.01 -29.99 34.32
C ASP A 99 18.61 -31.40 34.49
N GLN A 100 17.82 -32.36 34.99
CA GLN A 100 18.25 -33.75 35.07
C GLN A 100 18.51 -34.33 33.67
N LEU A 101 17.55 -34.21 32.74
CA LEU A 101 17.70 -34.72 31.37
C LEU A 101 18.89 -34.08 30.63
N ILE A 102 19.14 -32.79 30.84
CA ILE A 102 20.32 -32.10 30.31
C ILE A 102 21.60 -32.67 30.92
N SER A 103 21.66 -32.83 32.24
CA SER A 103 22.85 -33.35 32.93
C SER A 103 23.20 -34.80 32.58
N GLU A 104 22.19 -35.58 32.21
CA GLU A 104 22.31 -36.96 31.75
C GLU A 104 22.52 -37.07 30.23
N GLU A 105 22.61 -35.94 29.51
CA GLU A 105 22.79 -35.87 28.05
C GLU A 105 21.72 -36.67 27.27
N LYS A 106 20.46 -36.64 27.77
CA LYS A 106 19.35 -37.42 27.20
C LYS A 106 18.81 -36.87 25.87
N PHE A 107 19.11 -35.62 25.54
CA PHE A 107 18.81 -34.97 24.27
C PHE A 107 19.82 -33.85 23.97
N ASP A 108 19.86 -33.36 22.73
CA ASP A 108 20.68 -32.20 22.36
C ASP A 108 20.04 -30.91 22.85
N SER A 109 20.59 -30.37 23.94
CA SER A 109 20.15 -29.13 24.58
C SER A 109 20.91 -27.88 24.12
N SER A 110 21.78 -27.97 23.09
CA SER A 110 22.61 -26.85 22.64
C SER A 110 21.80 -25.62 22.22
N ALA A 111 20.60 -25.83 21.67
CA ALA A 111 19.70 -24.75 21.27
C ALA A 111 19.14 -23.94 22.44
N ILE A 112 19.15 -24.47 23.66
CA ILE A 112 18.57 -23.86 24.87
C ILE A 112 19.59 -23.59 25.97
N ASP A 113 20.87 -23.41 25.60
CA ASP A 113 21.88 -22.93 26.54
C ASP A 113 21.39 -21.62 27.20
N GLN A 114 21.70 -21.43 28.49
CA GLN A 114 21.21 -20.32 29.32
C GLN A 114 21.60 -18.93 28.79
N GLN A 115 22.52 -18.85 27.82
CA GLN A 115 22.88 -17.61 27.13
C GLN A 115 21.96 -17.25 25.96
N GLN A 116 21.12 -18.17 25.48
CA GLN A 116 20.19 -17.92 24.38
C GLN A 116 18.94 -17.20 24.91
N TRP A 117 18.49 -16.19 24.17
CA TRP A 117 17.27 -15.44 24.47
C TRP A 117 16.05 -16.12 23.83
N GLU A 118 15.07 -16.50 24.66
CA GLU A 118 13.74 -16.97 24.24
C GLU A 118 13.73 -18.12 23.23
N SER A 119 14.77 -18.95 23.24
CA SER A 119 14.88 -20.13 22.39
C SER A 119 14.18 -21.33 22.99
N PHE A 120 13.80 -22.30 22.16
CA PHE A 120 13.21 -23.55 22.63
C PHE A 120 13.63 -24.76 21.81
N VAL A 121 13.39 -25.93 22.39
CA VAL A 121 13.48 -27.24 21.76
C VAL A 121 12.22 -28.07 22.07
N LEU A 122 11.66 -28.71 21.05
CA LEU A 122 10.67 -29.78 21.16
C LEU A 122 11.34 -31.07 20.69
N THR A 123 11.44 -32.07 21.55
CA THR A 123 12.08 -33.34 21.20
C THR A 123 11.43 -34.52 21.88
N VAL A 124 11.38 -35.67 21.20
CA VAL A 124 10.96 -36.93 21.84
C VAL A 124 12.18 -37.61 22.47
N VAL A 125 12.07 -37.97 23.75
CA VAL A 125 13.09 -38.68 24.53
C VAL A 125 12.56 -40.04 24.94
N GLN A 126 13.32 -41.08 24.65
CA GLN A 126 13.02 -42.46 25.04
C GLN A 126 13.58 -42.77 26.42
N GLU A 127 12.82 -43.52 27.24
CA GLU A 127 13.19 -43.88 28.61
C GLU A 127 13.73 -42.66 29.42
N PRO A 128 12.97 -41.54 29.47
CA PRO A 128 13.45 -40.28 30.06
C PRO A 128 13.64 -40.42 31.58
N PHE A 129 12.73 -41.14 32.24
CA PHE A 129 12.76 -41.42 33.67
C PHE A 129 12.36 -42.88 33.91
N GLU A 130 12.71 -43.43 35.08
CA GLU A 130 12.27 -44.78 35.47
C GLU A 130 10.73 -44.86 35.45
N GLY A 131 10.18 -45.85 34.75
CA GLY A 131 8.73 -46.08 34.63
C GLY A 131 8.03 -45.29 33.50
N VAL A 132 8.73 -44.40 32.81
CA VAL A 132 8.19 -43.63 31.66
C VAL A 132 8.78 -44.14 30.36
N SER A 133 7.95 -44.57 29.40
CA SER A 133 8.45 -45.08 28.11
C SER A 133 8.95 -43.95 27.21
N LYS A 134 8.16 -42.88 27.01
CA LYS A 134 8.51 -41.73 26.16
C LYS A 134 8.08 -40.39 26.75
N ALA A 135 8.89 -39.36 26.56
CA ALA A 135 8.52 -37.97 26.82
C ALA A 135 8.64 -37.11 25.56
N LEU A 136 7.62 -36.34 25.23
CA LEU A 136 7.80 -35.13 24.42
C LEU A 136 8.26 -34.01 25.35
N VAL A 137 9.54 -33.67 25.27
CA VAL A 137 10.16 -32.61 26.05
C VAL A 137 9.98 -31.30 25.29
N ILE A 138 9.35 -30.31 25.95
CA ILE A 138 9.27 -28.92 25.54
C ILE A 138 10.12 -28.12 26.53
N ALA A 139 11.32 -27.73 26.09
CA ALA A 139 12.25 -27.01 26.94
C ALA A 139 12.67 -25.67 26.34
N GLY A 140 12.71 -24.62 27.16
CA GLY A 140 13.17 -23.29 26.77
C GLY A 140 14.48 -22.89 27.47
N SER A 141 15.25 -22.00 26.83
CA SER A 141 16.41 -21.37 27.49
C SER A 141 16.00 -20.46 28.64
N ASP A 142 14.79 -19.92 28.57
CA ASP A 142 14.14 -19.11 29.60
C ASP A 142 12.61 -19.41 29.61
N PRO A 143 11.87 -18.87 30.60
CA PRO A 143 10.42 -19.12 30.71
C PRO A 143 9.57 -18.71 29.50
N ARG A 144 9.95 -17.66 28.76
CA ARG A 144 9.22 -17.25 27.55
C ARG A 144 9.52 -18.18 26.39
N GLY A 145 10.78 -18.60 26.22
CA GLY A 145 11.16 -19.66 25.28
C GLY A 145 10.33 -20.93 25.50
N THR A 146 10.19 -21.38 26.76
CA THR A 146 9.36 -22.54 27.09
C THR A 146 7.89 -22.31 26.69
N ALA A 147 7.32 -21.14 26.98
CA ALA A 147 5.95 -20.80 26.59
C ALA A 147 5.76 -20.77 25.06
N PHE A 148 6.72 -20.23 24.30
CA PHE A 148 6.69 -20.26 22.84
C PHE A 148 6.75 -21.69 22.29
N GLY A 149 7.56 -22.56 22.88
CA GLY A 149 7.60 -23.98 22.52
C GLY A 149 6.26 -24.70 22.78
N VAL A 150 5.53 -24.32 23.83
CA VAL A 150 4.18 -24.84 24.08
C VAL A 150 3.19 -24.38 23.01
N PHE A 151 3.21 -23.10 22.64
CA PHE A 151 2.33 -22.57 21.59
C PHE A 151 2.71 -23.06 20.18
N GLU A 152 3.99 -23.37 19.93
CA GLU A 152 4.44 -24.07 18.73
C GLU A 152 3.76 -25.45 18.61
N LEU A 153 3.70 -26.23 19.71
CA LEU A 153 2.99 -27.51 19.70
C LEU A 153 1.48 -27.32 19.46
N SER A 154 0.86 -26.31 20.09
CA SER A 154 -0.55 -25.97 19.81
C SER A 154 -0.78 -25.67 18.31
N GLN A 155 0.10 -24.89 17.68
CA GLN A 155 0.01 -24.58 16.26
C GLN A 155 0.21 -25.83 15.40
N MET A 156 1.18 -26.68 15.72
CA MET A 156 1.40 -27.96 15.02
C MET A 156 0.17 -28.89 15.10
N MET A 157 -0.60 -28.84 16.18
CA MET A 157 -1.87 -29.56 16.33
C MET A 157 -3.02 -28.98 15.50
N GLY A 158 -2.87 -27.78 14.94
CA GLY A 158 -3.88 -27.08 14.16
C GLY A 158 -4.61 -25.96 14.91
N VAL A 159 -4.11 -25.50 16.06
CA VAL A 159 -4.70 -24.37 16.79
C VAL A 159 -4.11 -23.05 16.33
N SER A 160 -4.93 -22.23 15.68
CA SER A 160 -4.54 -20.88 15.26
C SER A 160 -4.30 -19.96 16.47
N PRO A 161 -3.33 -19.02 16.39
CA PRO A 161 -3.22 -17.89 17.33
C PRO A 161 -4.53 -17.12 17.50
N TRP A 162 -5.37 -17.13 16.46
CA TRP A 162 -6.63 -16.39 16.37
C TRP A 162 -7.85 -17.16 16.85
N ILE A 163 -7.68 -18.36 17.45
CA ILE A 163 -8.77 -19.18 17.98
C ILE A 163 -9.78 -18.38 18.82
N TRP A 164 -9.29 -17.40 19.59
CA TRP A 164 -10.14 -16.52 20.37
C TRP A 164 -10.34 -15.14 19.74
N TRP A 165 -9.34 -14.51 19.14
CA TRP A 165 -9.46 -13.13 18.67
C TRP A 165 -10.15 -12.98 17.31
N ALA A 166 -10.24 -14.05 16.52
CA ALA A 166 -10.99 -14.07 15.26
C ALA A 166 -11.86 -15.32 15.10
N ASP A 167 -12.20 -15.99 16.21
CA ASP A 167 -13.09 -17.15 16.27
C ASP A 167 -12.71 -18.26 15.28
N VAL A 168 -11.41 -18.42 15.02
CA VAL A 168 -10.90 -19.45 14.12
C VAL A 168 -11.21 -20.82 14.72
N PRO A 169 -11.94 -21.70 14.00
CA PRO A 169 -12.31 -23.00 14.54
C PRO A 169 -11.08 -23.90 14.68
N ALA A 170 -10.98 -24.59 15.82
CA ALA A 170 -10.04 -25.70 15.97
C ALA A 170 -10.60 -26.95 15.31
N GLU A 171 -9.88 -27.50 14.32
CA GLU A 171 -10.26 -28.76 13.67
C GLU A 171 -10.17 -29.92 14.66
N GLN A 172 -11.25 -30.68 14.80
CA GLN A 172 -11.28 -31.85 15.68
C GLN A 172 -10.53 -33.02 15.04
N ARG A 173 -9.66 -33.68 15.82
CA ARG A 173 -8.82 -34.80 15.37
C ARG A 173 -8.93 -35.97 16.34
N ASN A 174 -8.88 -37.19 15.78
CA ASN A 174 -8.92 -38.42 16.60
C ASN A 174 -7.55 -38.79 17.17
N GLU A 175 -6.47 -38.43 16.46
CA GLU A 175 -5.11 -38.69 16.91
C GLU A 175 -4.14 -37.59 16.50
N PHE A 176 -3.08 -37.42 17.30
CA PHE A 176 -1.91 -36.61 16.98
C PHE A 176 -0.67 -37.34 17.46
N GLN A 177 0.23 -37.65 16.51
CA GLN A 177 1.43 -38.42 16.76
C GLN A 177 2.65 -37.70 16.20
N LEU A 178 3.78 -37.84 16.88
CA LEU A 178 5.09 -37.36 16.43
C LEU A 178 6.03 -38.55 16.27
N SER A 179 7.00 -38.42 15.36
CA SER A 179 8.04 -39.44 15.21
C SER A 179 8.87 -39.55 16.50
N ASP A 180 9.32 -40.77 16.84
CA ASP A 180 10.22 -40.99 18.00
C ASP A 180 11.57 -40.28 17.90
N ILE A 181 11.95 -39.82 16.70
CA ILE A 181 13.14 -39.01 16.43
C ILE A 181 12.80 -37.54 16.18
N PHE A 182 11.58 -37.10 16.53
CA PHE A 182 11.16 -35.72 16.33
C PHE A 182 12.05 -34.78 17.14
N TYR A 183 12.56 -33.75 16.47
CA TYR A 183 13.39 -32.69 17.02
C TYR A 183 13.10 -31.40 16.26
N LYS A 184 12.75 -30.34 16.99
CA LYS A 184 12.57 -29.00 16.45
C LYS A 184 13.13 -27.97 17.42
N THR A 185 13.83 -26.97 16.90
CA THR A 185 14.34 -25.83 17.66
C THR A 185 13.99 -24.55 16.95
N ASP A 186 13.84 -23.47 17.69
CA ASP A 186 13.54 -22.15 17.14
C ASP A 186 13.97 -21.05 18.12
N LYS A 187 14.16 -19.83 17.63
CA LYS A 187 14.53 -18.65 18.42
C LYS A 187 14.16 -17.36 17.68
N PRO A 188 13.96 -16.24 18.40
CA PRO A 188 13.71 -14.97 17.73
C PRO A 188 14.97 -14.35 17.14
N ASP A 189 14.81 -13.69 16.00
CA ASP A 189 15.78 -12.79 15.40
C ASP A 189 15.78 -11.41 16.09
N VAL A 190 14.61 -10.83 16.34
CA VAL A 190 14.45 -9.54 17.04
C VAL A 190 14.18 -9.76 18.53
N LYS A 191 14.91 -9.05 19.40
CA LYS A 191 14.88 -9.32 20.85
C LYS A 191 13.55 -8.96 21.53
N TYR A 192 13.02 -7.77 21.28
CA TYR A 192 11.72 -7.31 21.79
C TYR A 192 10.77 -7.06 20.61
N ARG A 193 9.64 -7.77 20.61
CA ARG A 193 8.71 -7.84 19.48
C ARG A 193 7.31 -7.60 20.04
N GLY A 194 6.63 -6.57 19.55
CA GLY A 194 5.40 -6.13 20.19
C GLY A 194 4.47 -5.28 19.38
N ILE A 195 3.40 -4.88 20.06
CA ILE A 195 2.32 -4.06 19.50
C ILE A 195 2.11 -2.83 20.38
N PHE A 196 1.58 -1.78 19.77
CA PHE A 196 1.06 -0.62 20.46
C PHE A 196 -0.45 -0.55 20.25
N ILE A 197 -1.20 -0.69 21.35
CA ILE A 197 -2.63 -0.41 21.35
C ILE A 197 -2.79 1.11 21.42
N ASN A 198 -3.25 1.70 20.33
CA ASN A 198 -3.44 3.13 20.17
C ASN A 198 -4.80 3.41 19.53
N ASP A 199 -5.22 4.67 19.49
CA ASP A 199 -6.47 5.11 18.84
C ASP A 199 -7.69 4.29 19.28
N GLU A 200 -7.66 3.81 20.53
CA GLU A 200 -8.47 2.71 21.04
C GLU A 200 -9.94 3.09 21.31
N GLY A 201 -10.24 4.38 21.26
CA GLY A 201 -11.51 4.97 21.69
C GLY A 201 -12.72 4.55 20.84
N TRP A 202 -12.51 4.03 19.62
CA TRP A 202 -13.59 3.70 18.69
C TRP A 202 -13.71 2.21 18.34
N GLY A 203 -12.99 1.35 19.07
CA GLY A 203 -13.09 -0.09 18.94
C GLY A 203 -12.79 -0.79 20.26
N LEU A 204 -11.51 -1.01 20.57
CA LEU A 204 -11.10 -1.91 21.66
C LEU A 204 -11.57 -1.38 23.03
N HIS A 205 -11.42 -0.08 23.30
CA HIS A 205 -11.93 0.51 24.54
C HIS A 205 -13.45 0.36 24.64
N THR A 206 -14.17 0.72 23.58
CA THR A 206 -15.64 0.69 23.59
C THR A 206 -16.16 -0.74 23.80
N TRP A 207 -15.56 -1.74 23.13
CA TRP A 207 -15.90 -3.15 23.34
C TRP A 207 -15.56 -3.65 24.74
N ALA A 208 -14.36 -3.34 25.26
CA ALA A 208 -13.96 -3.76 26.60
C ALA A 208 -14.90 -3.15 27.65
N ALA A 209 -15.12 -1.85 27.59
CA ALA A 209 -15.93 -1.09 28.53
C ALA A 209 -17.41 -1.48 28.55
N ASN A 210 -17.98 -1.89 27.42
CA ASN A 210 -19.42 -2.13 27.30
C ASN A 210 -19.81 -3.60 27.16
N THR A 211 -18.87 -4.48 26.79
CA THR A 211 -19.16 -5.87 26.43
C THR A 211 -18.35 -6.88 27.26
N PHE A 212 -17.01 -6.77 27.27
CA PHE A 212 -16.15 -7.83 27.83
C PHE A 212 -15.77 -7.63 29.30
N GLU A 213 -15.66 -6.36 29.73
CA GLU A 213 -15.27 -5.96 31.08
C GLU A 213 -16.13 -4.77 31.59
N PRO A 214 -17.48 -4.83 31.51
CA PRO A 214 -18.37 -3.73 31.88
C PRO A 214 -18.33 -3.37 33.37
N GLU A 215 -17.88 -4.29 34.23
CA GLU A 215 -17.65 -4.01 35.64
C GLU A 215 -16.50 -3.02 35.87
N TYR A 216 -15.56 -2.94 34.92
CA TYR A 216 -14.43 -2.02 34.98
C TYR A 216 -14.70 -0.75 34.18
N GLY A 217 -15.48 -0.84 33.09
CA GLY A 217 -15.88 0.30 32.27
C GLY A 217 -14.75 0.88 31.40
N HIS A 218 -13.60 0.20 31.35
CA HIS A 218 -12.42 0.53 30.55
C HIS A 218 -11.69 -0.76 30.15
N ILE A 219 -10.59 -0.63 29.41
CA ILE A 219 -9.65 -1.74 29.15
C ILE A 219 -8.95 -2.09 30.48
N GLY A 220 -9.19 -3.30 30.98
CA GLY A 220 -8.60 -3.77 32.23
C GLY A 220 -8.04 -5.20 32.16
N PRO A 221 -7.84 -5.88 33.30
CA PRO A 221 -7.02 -7.07 33.41
C PRO A 221 -7.54 -8.27 32.62
N LYS A 222 -8.86 -8.40 32.38
CA LYS A 222 -9.39 -9.50 31.55
C LYS A 222 -9.04 -9.27 30.09
N THR A 223 -9.20 -8.03 29.63
CA THR A 223 -8.84 -7.63 28.27
C THR A 223 -7.34 -7.82 28.02
N TYR A 224 -6.49 -7.29 28.91
CA TYR A 224 -5.04 -7.47 28.81
C TYR A 224 -4.61 -8.94 28.91
N SER A 225 -5.28 -9.77 29.72
CA SER A 225 -5.00 -11.22 29.74
C SER A 225 -5.20 -11.86 28.36
N LYS A 226 -6.23 -11.45 27.61
CA LYS A 226 -6.47 -11.95 26.25
C LYS A 226 -5.50 -11.39 25.22
N VAL A 227 -5.09 -10.13 25.37
CA VAL A 227 -4.02 -9.56 24.54
C VAL A 227 -2.71 -10.31 24.78
N PHE A 228 -2.34 -10.58 26.03
CA PHE A 228 -1.08 -11.23 26.37
C PHE A 228 -1.05 -12.70 25.96
N GLU A 229 -2.17 -13.42 26.07
CA GLU A 229 -2.31 -14.76 25.48
C GLU A 229 -2.05 -14.74 23.97
N LEU A 230 -2.61 -13.76 23.24
CA LEU A 230 -2.39 -13.60 21.80
C LEU A 230 -0.92 -13.30 21.48
N LEU A 231 -0.29 -12.38 22.22
CA LEU A 231 1.12 -12.05 22.00
C LEU A 231 2.01 -13.28 22.16
N LEU A 232 1.80 -14.11 23.20
CA LEU A 232 2.57 -15.34 23.35
C LEU A 232 2.32 -16.34 22.21
N ARG A 233 1.06 -16.48 21.75
CA ARG A 233 0.72 -17.33 20.58
C ARG A 233 1.38 -16.84 19.28
N LEU A 234 1.55 -15.52 19.13
CA LEU A 234 2.27 -14.89 18.02
C LEU A 234 3.78 -14.76 18.26
N LYS A 235 4.32 -15.42 19.29
CA LYS A 235 5.73 -15.38 19.70
C LYS A 235 6.28 -13.96 19.95
N ALA A 236 5.41 -13.05 20.38
CA ALA A 236 5.71 -11.69 20.81
C ALA A 236 5.86 -11.60 22.34
N ASN A 237 6.63 -10.62 22.81
CA ASN A 237 6.97 -10.46 24.22
C ASN A 237 6.80 -9.03 24.75
N HIS A 238 6.46 -8.07 23.90
CA HIS A 238 6.43 -6.64 24.24
C HIS A 238 5.09 -5.98 23.92
N ILE A 239 4.72 -4.96 24.68
CA ILE A 239 3.53 -4.15 24.43
C ILE A 239 3.71 -2.71 24.90
N TRP A 240 3.17 -1.77 24.12
CA TRP A 240 2.77 -0.45 24.59
C TRP A 240 1.25 -0.47 24.85
N PRO A 241 0.81 -0.33 26.12
CA PRO A 241 -0.60 -0.36 26.47
C PRO A 241 -1.39 0.83 25.91
N ALA A 242 -2.72 0.73 25.97
CA ALA A 242 -3.63 1.84 25.67
C ALA A 242 -3.32 3.05 26.57
N MET A 243 -3.34 4.25 25.97
CA MET A 243 -2.78 5.45 26.61
C MET A 243 -3.61 6.72 26.43
N HIS A 244 -4.65 6.73 25.58
CA HIS A 244 -5.49 7.92 25.42
C HIS A 244 -6.39 8.14 26.65
N ASP A 245 -6.91 9.35 26.80
CA ASP A 245 -7.73 9.77 27.95
C ASP A 245 -9.05 8.98 28.13
N CYS A 246 -9.49 8.25 27.11
CA CYS A 246 -10.59 7.29 27.21
C CYS A 246 -10.24 6.03 28.04
N SER A 247 -8.96 5.67 28.12
CA SER A 247 -8.48 4.49 28.84
C SER A 247 -7.81 4.86 30.18
N VAL A 248 -7.53 3.85 31.01
CA VAL A 248 -6.84 4.03 32.28
C VAL A 248 -5.37 3.63 32.09
N PRO A 249 -4.41 4.49 32.45
CA PRO A 249 -2.98 4.18 32.32
C PRO A 249 -2.61 2.86 32.99
N PHE A 250 -1.82 2.04 32.31
CA PHE A 250 -1.60 0.64 32.67
C PHE A 250 -1.19 0.43 34.13
N TYR A 251 -0.20 1.20 34.61
CA TYR A 251 0.34 1.10 35.96
C TYR A 251 -0.45 1.87 37.04
N GLN A 252 -1.59 2.50 36.70
CA GLN A 252 -2.56 2.92 37.70
C GLN A 252 -3.44 1.76 38.17
N ASN A 253 -3.52 0.68 37.39
CA ASN A 253 -4.21 -0.55 37.77
C ASN A 253 -3.21 -1.66 38.15
N MET A 254 -3.12 -1.96 39.44
CA MET A 254 -2.20 -3.00 39.96
C MET A 254 -2.58 -4.42 39.53
N GLU A 255 -3.80 -4.67 39.08
CA GLU A 255 -4.18 -5.97 38.52
C GLU A 255 -3.60 -6.16 37.11
N ASN A 256 -3.53 -5.09 36.29
CA ASN A 256 -2.85 -5.12 34.99
C ASN A 256 -1.37 -5.51 35.16
N LYS A 257 -0.71 -4.91 36.16
CA LYS A 257 0.66 -5.25 36.55
C LYS A 257 0.82 -6.74 36.88
N ALA A 258 -0.11 -7.32 37.63
CA ALA A 258 -0.09 -8.75 37.98
C ALA A 258 -0.34 -9.65 36.77
N VAL A 259 -1.17 -9.20 35.82
CA VAL A 259 -1.43 -9.90 34.56
C VAL A 259 -0.18 -9.92 33.67
N ALA A 260 0.58 -8.81 33.59
CA ALA A 260 1.84 -8.79 32.86
C ALA A 260 2.87 -9.79 33.41
N ASP A 261 3.02 -9.86 34.74
CA ASP A 261 3.89 -10.85 35.41
C ASP A 261 3.42 -12.29 35.20
N LYS A 262 2.09 -12.52 35.19
CA LYS A 262 1.51 -13.85 34.91
C LYS A 262 1.92 -14.37 33.52
N TYR A 263 1.84 -13.51 32.51
CA TYR A 263 2.14 -13.86 31.11
C TYR A 263 3.59 -13.60 30.70
N GLY A 264 4.41 -13.02 31.58
CA GLY A 264 5.80 -12.67 31.27
C GLY A 264 5.95 -11.62 30.16
N ILE A 265 4.96 -10.74 29.96
CA ILE A 265 5.01 -9.69 28.93
C ILE A 265 5.77 -8.47 29.44
N VAL A 266 6.72 -8.00 28.62
CA VAL A 266 7.54 -6.82 28.89
C VAL A 266 6.75 -5.56 28.56
N ILE A 267 6.55 -4.68 29.54
CA ILE A 267 5.77 -3.46 29.34
C ILE A 267 6.69 -2.31 28.91
N GLY A 268 6.30 -1.60 27.86
CA GLY A 268 6.90 -0.33 27.44
C GLY A 268 5.86 0.79 27.44
N SER A 269 6.25 1.92 26.87
CA SER A 269 5.39 3.09 26.70
C SER A 269 5.78 3.86 25.45
N SER A 270 4.85 4.63 24.90
CA SER A 270 5.10 5.42 23.70
C SER A 270 6.16 6.51 23.94
N HIS A 271 6.66 7.12 22.87
CA HIS A 271 7.75 8.11 22.90
C HIS A 271 7.48 9.39 23.72
N CYS A 272 6.23 9.61 24.15
CA CYS A 272 5.86 10.76 25.00
C CYS A 272 5.57 10.37 26.45
N GLU A 273 5.80 9.11 26.83
CA GLU A 273 5.47 8.58 28.15
C GLU A 273 6.76 8.14 28.88
N PRO A 274 7.59 9.09 29.33
CA PRO A 274 8.89 8.78 29.92
C PRO A 274 8.74 7.89 31.15
N LEU A 275 9.64 6.92 31.27
CA LEU A 275 9.69 5.97 32.39
C LEU A 275 8.34 5.30 32.72
N LEU A 276 7.54 5.00 31.68
CA LEU A 276 6.21 4.37 31.78
C LEU A 276 5.15 5.27 32.45
N TYR A 277 5.39 6.58 32.51
CA TYR A 277 4.45 7.56 33.02
C TYR A 277 3.66 8.19 31.87
N ASN A 278 2.34 8.05 31.90
CA ASN A 278 1.49 8.61 30.87
C ASN A 278 1.25 10.10 31.14
N ASN A 279 2.01 10.96 30.46
CA ASN A 279 1.98 12.40 30.70
C ASN A 279 0.68 13.08 30.22
N PHE A 280 -0.16 12.40 29.45
CA PHE A 280 -1.40 12.97 28.91
C PHE A 280 -2.58 12.71 29.85
N ALA A 281 -2.73 11.48 30.32
CA ALA A 281 -3.83 11.06 31.18
C ALA A 281 -3.53 11.24 32.68
N GLU A 282 -2.26 11.23 33.11
CA GLU A 282 -1.90 11.27 34.54
C GLU A 282 -1.48 12.65 35.06
N TRP A 283 -1.01 13.55 34.19
CA TRP A 283 -0.51 14.85 34.60
C TRP A 283 -1.62 15.90 34.67
N ASP A 284 -1.85 16.50 35.85
CA ASP A 284 -2.84 17.56 36.01
C ASP A 284 -2.13 18.91 36.08
N THR A 285 -2.10 19.66 34.98
CA THR A 285 -1.46 20.98 34.92
C THR A 285 -1.98 22.00 35.95
N SER A 286 -3.22 21.82 36.45
CA SER A 286 -3.81 22.69 37.48
C SER A 286 -3.30 22.38 38.88
N VAL A 287 -2.78 21.18 39.11
CA VAL A 287 -2.26 20.69 40.39
C VAL A 287 -0.73 20.62 40.39
N ASP A 288 -0.16 20.03 39.34
CA ASP A 288 1.27 19.72 39.20
C ASP A 288 2.07 20.85 38.57
N GLY A 289 1.40 21.84 37.97
CA GLY A 289 2.04 22.93 37.23
C GLY A 289 2.38 22.55 35.79
N PRO A 290 3.22 23.34 35.09
CA PRO A 290 3.53 23.09 33.69
C PRO A 290 4.34 21.80 33.52
N TRP A 291 4.02 21.03 32.48
CA TRP A 291 4.88 19.95 31.97
C TRP A 291 6.01 20.57 31.14
N ASP A 292 6.95 21.20 31.84
CA ASP A 292 8.12 21.88 31.27
C ASP A 292 9.31 21.60 32.20
N TYR A 293 10.27 20.81 31.71
CA TYR A 293 11.41 20.39 32.50
C TYR A 293 12.30 21.56 32.93
N THR A 294 12.36 22.63 32.13
CA THR A 294 13.17 23.81 32.45
C THR A 294 12.59 24.65 33.59
N GLN A 295 11.29 24.51 33.85
CA GLN A 295 10.57 25.28 34.88
C GLN A 295 10.13 24.44 36.08
N ASN A 296 9.93 23.13 35.90
CA ASN A 296 9.23 22.27 36.86
C ASN A 296 9.87 20.88 37.03
N SER A 297 11.18 20.75 36.76
CA SER A 297 11.90 19.47 36.83
C SER A 297 11.75 18.72 38.14
N GLU A 298 11.72 19.39 39.30
CA GLU A 298 11.60 18.72 40.60
C GLU A 298 10.28 17.94 40.74
N ARG A 299 9.15 18.52 40.32
CA ARG A 299 7.86 17.83 40.36
C ARG A 299 7.79 16.69 39.33
N ILE A 300 8.34 16.92 38.14
CA ILE A 300 8.41 15.89 37.09
C ILE A 300 9.24 14.70 37.59
N LYS A 301 10.45 14.93 38.12
CA LYS A 301 11.29 13.87 38.70
C LYS A 301 10.57 13.12 39.83
N GLU A 302 9.84 13.82 40.69
CA GLU A 302 9.09 13.19 41.78
C GLU A 302 8.05 12.18 41.27
N VAL A 303 7.25 12.55 40.27
CA VAL A 303 6.21 11.64 39.73
C VAL A 303 6.82 10.47 38.95
N LEU A 304 7.91 10.72 38.22
CA LEU A 304 8.64 9.68 37.50
C LEU A 304 9.28 8.68 38.47
N ASP A 305 9.86 9.15 39.58
CA ASP A 305 10.41 8.30 40.64
C ASP A 305 9.34 7.40 41.27
N GLN A 306 8.15 7.96 41.55
CA GLN A 306 7.00 7.19 42.04
C GLN A 306 6.51 6.14 41.04
N ARG A 307 6.50 6.47 39.74
CA ARG A 307 6.12 5.53 38.68
C ARG A 307 7.13 4.38 38.61
N VAL A 308 8.43 4.66 38.57
CA VAL A 308 9.47 3.63 38.53
C VAL A 308 9.40 2.75 39.77
N GLN A 309 9.19 3.33 40.96
CA GLN A 309 8.98 2.55 42.19
C GLN A 309 7.81 1.56 42.08
N THR A 310 6.72 1.97 41.42
CA THR A 310 5.54 1.11 41.21
C THR A 310 5.81 0.00 40.19
N ALA A 311 6.52 0.33 39.11
CA ALA A 311 6.74 -0.55 37.97
C ALA A 311 7.95 -1.49 38.10
N SER A 312 8.95 -1.17 38.94
CA SER A 312 10.27 -1.83 39.00
C SER A 312 10.27 -3.34 39.30
N SER A 313 9.16 -3.88 39.79
CA SER A 313 9.00 -5.32 40.05
C SER A 313 8.47 -6.11 38.85
N ASN A 314 8.12 -5.45 37.74
CA ASN A 314 7.84 -6.07 36.45
C ASN A 314 9.02 -5.93 35.51
N GLU A 315 9.07 -6.78 34.49
CA GLU A 315 10.00 -6.60 33.37
C GLU A 315 9.49 -5.51 32.43
N ASN A 316 10.34 -4.52 32.16
CA ASN A 316 9.98 -3.33 31.39
C ASN A 316 11.08 -2.92 30.41
N ILE A 317 10.68 -2.13 29.41
CA ILE A 317 11.58 -1.25 28.66
C ILE A 317 11.20 0.18 28.99
N TYR A 318 12.15 0.95 29.51
CA TYR A 318 11.90 2.33 29.93
C TYR A 318 12.17 3.30 28.79
N THR A 319 11.13 3.96 28.31
CA THR A 319 11.28 5.10 27.39
C THR A 319 11.97 6.25 28.13
N VAL A 320 13.04 6.79 27.55
CA VAL A 320 13.83 7.89 28.14
C VAL A 320 13.80 9.12 27.24
N GLY A 321 14.03 10.28 27.86
CA GLY A 321 13.83 11.59 27.26
C GLY A 321 12.39 12.09 27.41
N ILE A 322 12.21 13.42 27.36
CA ILE A 322 10.91 14.07 27.55
C ILE A 322 10.47 14.80 26.29
N ARG A 323 9.20 14.65 25.93
CA ARG A 323 8.51 15.48 24.91
C ARG A 323 7.44 16.35 25.58
N GLY A 324 6.78 17.18 24.78
CA GLY A 324 5.58 17.89 25.25
C GLY A 324 4.47 16.92 25.67
N MET A 325 3.39 17.44 26.24
CA MET A 325 2.23 16.60 26.59
C MET A 325 1.67 15.92 25.34
N HIS A 326 1.37 14.63 25.43
CA HIS A 326 0.98 13.79 24.29
C HIS A 326 1.98 13.96 23.14
N ASP A 327 1.54 14.36 21.95
CA ASP A 327 2.36 14.39 20.74
C ASP A 327 3.00 15.73 20.42
N SER A 328 2.91 16.68 21.37
CA SER A 328 3.41 18.05 21.18
C SER A 328 4.92 18.17 21.37
N GLY A 329 5.49 19.22 20.78
CA GLY A 329 6.92 19.52 20.92
C GLY A 329 7.30 19.90 22.35
N MET A 330 8.54 19.60 22.72
CA MET A 330 9.10 19.95 24.03
C MET A 330 9.07 21.47 24.27
N SER A 331 8.60 21.89 25.45
CA SER A 331 8.64 23.30 25.89
C SER A 331 10.02 23.67 26.43
N GLY A 332 10.41 24.95 26.29
CA GLY A 332 11.64 25.49 26.88
C GLY A 332 12.91 25.37 26.01
N ALA A 333 12.83 24.74 24.83
CA ALA A 333 13.91 24.71 23.85
C ALA A 333 13.75 25.85 22.82
N ASP A 334 14.69 26.79 22.79
CA ASP A 334 14.70 27.91 21.82
C ASP A 334 15.41 27.54 20.50
N SER A 335 16.18 26.45 20.49
CA SER A 335 16.92 25.91 19.35
C SER A 335 17.10 24.39 19.48
N PRO A 336 17.45 23.67 18.38
CA PRO A 336 17.76 22.24 18.46
C PRO A 336 18.90 21.90 19.43
N GLU A 337 19.94 22.74 19.51
CA GLU A 337 21.05 22.57 20.45
C GLU A 337 20.61 22.79 21.91
N ASP A 338 19.64 23.67 22.17
CA ASP A 338 19.04 23.79 23.50
C ASP A 338 18.22 22.56 23.85
N GLY A 339 17.45 22.05 22.89
CA GLY A 339 16.69 20.81 23.03
C GLY A 339 17.58 19.62 23.36
N ALA A 340 18.71 19.47 22.65
CA ALA A 340 19.71 18.44 22.92
C ALA A 340 20.25 18.50 24.36
N ARG A 341 20.69 19.68 24.81
CA ARG A 341 21.21 19.87 26.18
C ARG A 341 20.17 19.60 27.27
N ILE A 342 18.91 19.97 27.03
CA ILE A 342 17.82 19.68 27.98
C ILE A 342 17.61 18.18 28.07
N LEU A 343 17.56 17.47 26.93
CA LEU A 343 17.36 16.02 26.90
C LEU A 343 18.52 15.25 27.54
N GLU A 344 19.77 15.68 27.35
CA GLU A 344 20.93 15.09 28.04
C GLU A 344 20.72 15.12 29.56
N GLN A 345 20.34 16.27 30.12
CA GLN A 345 20.07 16.41 31.56
C GLN A 345 18.88 15.56 32.01
N VAL A 346 17.80 15.51 31.22
CA VAL A 346 16.62 14.68 31.51
C VAL A 346 17.01 13.20 31.58
N ILE A 347 17.75 12.71 30.58
CA ILE A 347 18.17 11.31 30.51
C ILE A 347 19.09 10.95 31.68
N ASP A 348 20.00 11.84 32.08
CA ASP A 348 20.83 11.64 33.27
C ASP A 348 20.00 11.51 34.56
N ASP A 349 19.03 12.40 34.75
CA ASP A 349 18.14 12.38 35.92
C ASP A 349 17.23 11.12 35.92
N GLU A 350 16.72 10.72 34.76
CA GLU A 350 15.92 9.49 34.58
C GLU A 350 16.73 8.24 34.89
N ARG A 351 17.99 8.18 34.46
CA ARG A 351 18.91 7.06 34.77
C ARG A 351 19.26 6.99 36.25
N GLU A 352 19.34 8.14 36.93
CA GLU A 352 19.47 8.17 38.39
C GLU A 352 18.23 7.57 39.07
N ILE A 353 17.03 7.94 38.61
CA ILE A 353 15.76 7.38 39.12
C ILE A 353 15.72 5.85 38.94
N LEU A 354 16.06 5.33 37.75
CA LEU A 354 16.10 3.89 37.49
C LEU A 354 17.04 3.17 38.48
N SER A 355 18.23 3.73 38.71
CA SER A 355 19.25 3.16 39.60
C SER A 355 18.84 3.12 41.07
N ARG A 356 17.86 3.92 41.50
CA ARG A 356 17.37 3.92 42.90
C ARG A 356 16.46 2.73 43.21
N HIS A 357 15.72 2.26 42.21
CA HIS A 357 14.61 1.31 42.41
C HIS A 357 14.84 -0.07 41.80
N ILE A 358 15.81 -0.21 40.89
CA ILE A 358 16.11 -1.46 40.19
C ILE A 358 17.52 -1.91 40.58
N ASP A 359 17.63 -3.10 41.17
CA ASP A 359 18.91 -3.68 41.64
C ASP A 359 19.72 -4.29 40.48
N LYS A 360 20.03 -3.46 39.48
CA LYS A 360 20.89 -3.76 38.33
C LYS A 360 21.71 -2.53 37.94
N PRO A 361 22.91 -2.71 37.35
CA PRO A 361 23.60 -1.61 36.69
C PRO A 361 22.69 -0.93 35.67
N VAL A 362 22.69 0.41 35.62
CA VAL A 362 21.76 1.16 34.74
C VAL A 362 21.92 0.81 33.26
N ASN A 363 23.12 0.44 32.83
CA ASN A 363 23.41 -0.02 31.48
C ASN A 363 22.96 -1.45 31.17
N GLU A 364 22.40 -2.17 32.16
CA GLU A 364 21.73 -3.47 31.99
C GLU A 364 20.20 -3.35 32.13
N ILE A 365 19.68 -2.14 32.41
CA ILE A 365 18.25 -1.85 32.46
C ILE A 365 17.78 -1.46 31.05
N PRO A 366 16.85 -2.20 30.41
CA PRO A 366 16.40 -1.89 29.06
C PRO A 366 15.80 -0.48 28.96
N GLN A 367 16.37 0.33 28.07
CA GLN A 367 15.98 1.71 27.82
C GLN A 367 15.85 1.96 26.33
N VAL A 368 14.88 2.77 25.93
CA VAL A 368 14.66 3.16 24.53
C VAL A 368 14.52 4.67 24.39
N PHE A 369 15.22 5.23 23.41
CA PHE A 369 15.09 6.62 22.99
C PHE A 369 14.49 6.66 21.59
N VAL A 370 13.47 7.49 21.38
CA VAL A 370 12.73 7.57 20.11
C VAL A 370 12.92 8.97 19.52
N PRO A 371 13.77 9.16 18.50
CA PRO A 371 13.97 10.45 17.84
C PRO A 371 12.79 10.78 16.92
N TYR A 372 11.65 11.11 17.52
CA TYR A 372 10.40 11.35 16.80
C TYR A 372 10.12 12.84 16.64
N LYS A 373 9.74 13.25 15.42
CA LYS A 373 9.46 14.64 15.04
C LYS A 373 10.63 15.59 15.41
N GLU A 374 10.41 16.58 16.28
CA GLU A 374 11.41 17.56 16.68
C GLU A 374 12.61 16.96 17.41
N VAL A 375 12.42 15.79 18.07
CA VAL A 375 13.50 15.12 18.80
C VAL A 375 14.57 14.59 17.85
N LEU A 376 14.21 14.30 16.58
CA LEU A 376 15.20 13.95 15.56
C LEU A 376 16.15 15.12 15.29
N ASP A 377 15.64 16.35 15.26
CA ASP A 377 16.47 17.55 15.09
C ASP A 377 17.42 17.75 16.29
N TYR A 378 16.97 17.40 17.51
CA TYR A 378 17.81 17.47 18.71
C TYR A 378 18.92 16.42 18.67
N TYR A 379 18.60 15.19 18.25
CA TYR A 379 19.60 14.16 18.04
C TYR A 379 20.64 14.59 17.00
N ASP A 380 20.18 15.15 15.89
CA ASP A 380 21.02 15.66 14.81
C ASP A 380 21.87 16.88 15.21
N ALA A 381 21.44 17.65 16.22
CA ALA A 381 22.20 18.75 16.81
C ALA A 381 23.35 18.30 17.71
N GLY A 382 23.53 16.98 17.91
CA GLY A 382 24.65 16.40 18.62
C GLY A 382 24.35 15.98 20.06
N LEU A 383 23.10 15.58 20.35
CA LEU A 383 22.71 14.98 21.64
C LEU A 383 23.62 13.79 21.99
N ASP A 384 24.29 13.85 23.13
CA ASP A 384 25.14 12.76 23.64
C ASP A 384 24.29 11.66 24.29
N LEU A 385 23.88 10.66 23.50
CA LEU A 385 23.03 9.57 23.96
C LEU A 385 23.88 8.39 24.50
N PRO A 386 23.74 7.99 25.79
CA PRO A 386 24.47 6.85 26.35
C PRO A 386 24.39 5.58 25.49
N GLU A 387 25.54 4.95 25.22
CA GLU A 387 25.73 3.86 24.26
C GLU A 387 24.86 2.61 24.47
N ASP A 388 24.38 2.38 25.69
CA ASP A 388 23.52 1.25 26.06
C ASP A 388 22.03 1.47 25.78
N ILE A 389 21.61 2.69 25.46
CA ILE A 389 20.22 3.02 25.14
C ILE A 389 19.93 2.68 23.68
N THR A 390 18.90 1.87 23.46
CA THR A 390 18.42 1.52 22.11
C THR A 390 17.86 2.76 21.42
N ILE A 391 18.30 3.02 20.19
CA ILE A 391 17.68 4.04 19.34
C ILE A 391 16.55 3.39 18.54
N MET A 392 15.32 3.84 18.73
CA MET A 392 14.18 3.33 17.98
C MET A 392 13.71 4.34 16.95
N TRP A 393 13.88 3.98 15.68
CA TRP A 393 13.53 4.82 14.55
C TRP A 393 12.07 4.65 14.18
N ALA A 394 11.36 5.76 14.02
CA ALA A 394 9.99 5.73 13.52
C ALA A 394 9.97 5.77 11.99
N GLU A 395 8.98 5.11 11.42
CA GLU A 395 8.54 5.41 10.06
C GLU A 395 7.67 6.68 10.02
N ASP A 396 7.19 7.06 8.85
CA ASP A 396 6.46 8.31 8.62
C ASP A 396 4.97 8.26 8.95
N ASN A 397 4.54 7.26 9.71
CA ASN A 397 3.16 6.90 10.02
C ASN A 397 2.37 6.29 8.85
N PHE A 398 2.97 6.03 7.68
CA PHE A 398 2.32 5.43 6.50
C PHE A 398 3.03 4.18 5.96
N GLY A 399 4.07 3.73 6.66
CA GLY A 399 4.83 2.53 6.40
C GLY A 399 6.18 2.77 5.74
N TYR A 400 6.75 3.99 5.78
CA TYR A 400 8.04 4.28 5.17
C TYR A 400 9.06 4.76 6.21
N ILE A 401 10.09 3.95 6.51
CA ILE A 401 11.08 4.25 7.55
C ILE A 401 11.84 5.54 7.18
N LYS A 402 11.83 6.52 8.08
CA LYS A 402 12.40 7.86 7.83
C LYS A 402 13.92 7.91 7.93
N ARG A 403 14.48 7.11 8.84
CA ARG A 403 15.90 7.07 9.15
C ARG A 403 16.28 5.64 9.52
N PHE A 404 17.40 5.20 8.96
CA PHE A 404 18.04 3.95 9.30
C PHE A 404 19.34 4.25 10.06
N SER A 405 19.73 3.33 10.94
CA SER A 405 20.99 3.43 11.66
C SER A 405 22.17 3.52 10.69
N ASP A 406 22.97 4.58 10.78
CA ASP A 406 24.22 4.67 10.04
C ASP A 406 25.32 3.76 10.63
N SER A 407 26.49 3.74 10.01
CA SER A 407 27.57 2.83 10.42
C SER A 407 28.05 3.04 11.85
N ALA A 408 27.93 4.24 12.43
CA ALA A 408 28.30 4.50 13.83
C ALA A 408 27.16 4.07 14.77
N GLU A 409 25.92 4.45 14.44
CA GLU A 409 24.71 4.06 15.18
C GLU A 409 24.55 2.53 15.26
N GLN A 410 24.94 1.81 14.20
CA GLN A 410 24.94 0.33 14.17
C GLN A 410 25.90 -0.34 15.16
N GLN A 411 26.93 0.36 15.65
CA GLN A 411 27.92 -0.20 16.59
C GLN A 411 27.56 0.02 18.06
N ARG A 412 26.48 0.76 18.34
CA ARG A 412 26.05 1.07 19.71
C ARG A 412 25.67 -0.20 20.45
N SER A 413 26.02 -0.29 21.73
CA SER A 413 25.73 -1.48 22.55
C SER A 413 24.24 -1.68 22.83
N GLY A 414 23.45 -0.61 22.83
CA GLY A 414 21.98 -0.66 22.91
C GLY A 414 21.30 -1.02 21.59
N GLY A 415 22.07 -1.05 20.49
CA GLY A 415 21.57 -1.37 19.16
C GLY A 415 20.46 -0.43 18.66
N GLY A 416 19.56 -0.97 17.85
CA GLY A 416 18.53 -0.17 17.16
C GLY A 416 17.18 -0.87 17.07
N GLY A 417 16.12 -0.10 16.84
CA GLY A 417 14.74 -0.58 16.76
C GLY A 417 13.88 0.17 15.76
N VAL A 418 12.63 -0.28 15.60
CA VAL A 418 11.63 0.31 14.70
C VAL A 418 10.30 0.51 15.42
N TYR A 419 9.71 1.69 15.27
CA TYR A 419 8.30 1.95 15.53
C TYR A 419 7.54 2.08 14.20
N TYR A 420 6.59 1.18 13.94
CA TYR A 420 5.85 1.04 12.68
C TYR A 420 4.34 1.27 12.85
N HIS A 421 3.60 1.61 11.79
CA HIS A 421 2.14 1.78 11.85
C HIS A 421 1.35 0.87 10.87
N LEU A 422 0.28 0.25 11.40
CA LEU A 422 -0.82 -0.38 10.65
C LEU A 422 -2.16 0.33 10.90
N SER A 423 -2.14 1.37 11.72
CA SER A 423 -3.25 2.26 12.06
C SER A 423 -2.65 3.61 12.44
N TYR A 424 -3.28 4.70 12.04
CA TYR A 424 -2.80 6.04 12.40
C TYR A 424 -3.92 7.08 12.43
N LEU A 425 -3.96 7.85 13.52
CA LEU A 425 -4.78 9.04 13.69
C LEU A 425 -3.92 10.31 13.51
N GLY A 426 -3.89 10.87 12.31
CA GLY A 426 -3.14 12.09 12.06
C GLY A 426 -3.19 12.59 10.61
N VAL A 427 -2.21 13.45 10.27
CA VAL A 427 -2.07 14.06 8.94
C VAL A 427 -1.60 13.04 7.89
N PRO A 428 -1.96 13.20 6.60
CA PRO A 428 -2.94 14.16 6.09
C PRO A 428 -4.39 13.81 6.43
N HIS A 429 -4.66 12.52 6.65
CA HIS A 429 -5.98 12.01 7.00
C HIS A 429 -5.84 10.68 7.75
N PRO A 430 -6.67 10.41 8.78
CA PRO A 430 -6.62 9.15 9.52
C PRO A 430 -6.93 7.92 8.66
N TYR A 431 -6.31 6.78 9.00
CA TYR A 431 -6.65 5.46 8.46
C TYR A 431 -6.77 4.44 9.61
N ILE A 432 -7.83 4.59 10.40
CA ILE A 432 -8.07 3.81 11.62
C ILE A 432 -9.14 2.73 11.43
N TRP A 433 -9.84 2.70 10.29
CA TRP A 433 -10.98 1.83 10.08
C TRP A 433 -10.58 0.46 9.55
N LEU A 434 -9.79 0.41 8.48
CA LEU A 434 -9.33 -0.81 7.81
C LEU A 434 -7.82 -0.79 7.58
N CYS A 435 -7.16 -1.95 7.60
CA CYS A 435 -5.74 -2.04 7.25
C CYS A 435 -5.53 -2.06 5.74
N SER A 436 -4.83 -1.06 5.22
CA SER A 436 -4.49 -0.94 3.80
C SER A 436 -3.04 -1.30 3.50
N THR A 437 -2.25 -1.75 4.48
CA THR A 437 -0.82 -2.01 4.33
C THR A 437 -0.57 -3.41 3.77
N SER A 438 0.16 -3.50 2.66
CA SER A 438 0.56 -4.77 2.06
C SER A 438 1.70 -5.46 2.83
N PRO A 439 1.69 -6.81 2.97
CA PRO A 439 2.83 -7.57 3.50
C PRO A 439 4.15 -7.23 2.81
N SER A 440 4.15 -6.97 1.50
CA SER A 440 5.37 -6.66 0.74
C SER A 440 6.01 -5.33 1.14
N LEU A 441 5.21 -4.34 1.56
CA LEU A 441 5.75 -3.07 2.09
C LEU A 441 6.40 -3.30 3.47
N VAL A 442 5.71 -4.03 4.35
CA VAL A 442 6.25 -4.39 5.67
C VAL A 442 7.54 -5.18 5.50
N TRP A 443 7.54 -6.22 4.67
CA TRP A 443 8.72 -7.03 4.40
C TRP A 443 9.90 -6.18 3.93
N ARG A 444 9.69 -5.28 2.96
CA ARG A 444 10.74 -4.41 2.41
C ARG A 444 11.35 -3.52 3.50
N GLU A 445 10.51 -2.81 4.25
CA GLU A 445 11.00 -1.90 5.30
C GLU A 445 11.74 -2.65 6.40
N MET A 446 11.14 -3.72 6.90
CA MET A 446 11.65 -4.46 8.04
C MET A 446 12.92 -5.25 7.68
N ASN A 447 13.04 -5.79 6.47
CA ASN A 447 14.29 -6.40 5.99
C ASN A 447 15.42 -5.37 5.87
N ARG A 448 15.14 -4.15 5.39
CA ARG A 448 16.14 -3.06 5.36
C ARG A 448 16.56 -2.68 6.78
N ALA A 449 15.61 -2.54 7.71
CA ALA A 449 15.90 -2.25 9.11
C ALA A 449 16.80 -3.34 9.75
N TRP A 450 16.47 -4.62 9.51
CA TRP A 450 17.26 -5.75 9.97
C TRP A 450 18.69 -5.74 9.40
N GLN A 451 18.85 -5.49 8.10
CA GLN A 451 20.16 -5.39 7.45
C GLN A 451 20.99 -4.21 7.99
N MET A 452 20.32 -3.15 8.46
CA MET A 452 20.92 -1.96 9.07
C MET A 452 21.07 -2.06 10.60
N ASN A 453 21.14 -3.29 11.14
CA ASN A 453 21.34 -3.60 12.56
C ASN A 453 20.31 -2.96 13.53
N MET A 454 19.07 -2.74 13.08
CA MET A 454 17.96 -2.30 13.94
C MET A 454 17.19 -3.54 14.42
N ARG A 455 17.74 -4.29 15.40
CA ARG A 455 17.32 -5.67 15.74
C ARG A 455 16.84 -5.86 17.18
N ASP A 456 16.84 -4.81 17.99
CA ASP A 456 16.59 -4.93 19.42
C ASP A 456 15.12 -4.77 19.78
N VAL A 457 14.44 -3.75 19.23
CA VAL A 457 13.05 -3.44 19.59
C VAL A 457 12.22 -3.13 18.35
N TRP A 458 11.27 -4.01 17.99
CA TRP A 458 10.28 -3.75 16.95
C TRP A 458 8.88 -3.67 17.56
N ILE A 459 8.22 -2.55 17.33
CA ILE A 459 6.85 -2.31 17.79
C ILE A 459 5.98 -1.75 16.68
N VAL A 460 4.76 -2.24 16.57
CA VAL A 460 3.79 -1.81 15.55
C VAL A 460 2.53 -1.25 16.18
N ASN A 461 2.11 -0.05 15.77
CA ASN A 461 0.80 0.51 16.08
C ASN A 461 -0.29 -0.27 15.37
N VAL A 462 -1.17 -0.90 16.16
CA VAL A 462 -2.25 -1.75 15.66
C VAL A 462 -3.63 -1.16 15.92
N GLY A 463 -3.70 0.11 16.31
CA GLY A 463 -4.97 0.75 16.65
C GLY A 463 -5.72 -0.08 17.71
N ASP A 464 -6.98 -0.38 17.39
CA ASP A 464 -7.88 -1.26 18.17
C ASP A 464 -7.58 -2.77 18.10
N LEU A 465 -6.41 -3.21 17.60
CA LEU A 465 -6.03 -4.60 17.36
C LEU A 465 -6.81 -5.31 16.22
N LYS A 466 -8.14 -5.28 16.24
CA LYS A 466 -9.00 -5.98 15.24
C LYS A 466 -9.13 -5.22 13.91
N ARG A 467 -9.38 -5.98 12.83
CA ARG A 467 -9.45 -5.56 11.40
C ARG A 467 -8.07 -5.37 10.74
N ARG A 468 -7.06 -6.03 11.31
CA ARG A 468 -5.66 -6.03 10.87
C ARG A 468 -4.85 -7.21 11.43
N GLU A 469 -5.56 -8.27 11.78
CA GLU A 469 -5.06 -9.47 12.44
C GLU A 469 -3.89 -10.08 11.65
N TRP A 470 -4.12 -10.42 10.37
CA TRP A 470 -3.08 -10.99 9.52
C TRP A 470 -1.93 -10.03 9.24
N GLN A 471 -2.14 -8.72 9.13
CA GLN A 471 -1.03 -7.79 8.93
C GLN A 471 -0.17 -7.63 10.21
N MET A 472 -0.80 -7.63 11.38
CA MET A 472 -0.10 -7.64 12.67
C MET A 472 0.71 -8.93 12.84
N GLU A 473 0.12 -10.08 12.52
CA GLU A 473 0.84 -11.35 12.54
C GLU A 473 2.03 -11.36 11.59
N PHE A 474 1.88 -10.84 10.37
CA PHE A 474 2.97 -10.78 9.40
C PHE A 474 4.18 -10.00 9.95
N PHE A 475 3.92 -8.85 10.58
CA PHE A 475 4.96 -8.05 11.24
C PHE A 475 5.68 -8.84 12.34
N LEU A 476 4.92 -9.52 13.22
CA LEU A 476 5.50 -10.27 14.33
C LEU A 476 6.22 -11.55 13.86
N GLN A 477 5.74 -12.21 12.81
CA GLN A 477 6.43 -13.35 12.19
C GLN A 477 7.76 -12.92 11.58
N THR A 478 7.79 -11.78 10.87
CA THR A 478 9.03 -11.21 10.31
C THR A 478 10.03 -10.84 11.40
N ALA A 479 9.55 -10.42 12.57
CA ALA A 479 10.39 -10.12 13.74
C ALA A 479 10.94 -11.40 14.42
N TRP A 480 10.20 -12.50 14.35
CA TRP A 480 10.61 -13.79 14.91
C TRP A 480 11.64 -14.47 14.01
N ASP A 481 11.37 -14.57 12.71
CA ASP A 481 12.22 -15.21 11.72
C ASP A 481 12.26 -14.34 10.45
N ILE A 482 13.37 -13.62 10.29
CA ILE A 482 13.55 -12.67 9.18
C ILE A 482 13.67 -13.37 7.83
N ASP A 483 14.10 -14.64 7.82
CA ASP A 483 14.35 -15.44 6.62
C ASP A 483 13.12 -16.24 6.18
N LYS A 484 12.07 -16.33 7.01
CA LYS A 484 10.79 -16.98 6.65
C LYS A 484 10.21 -16.41 5.36
N TRP A 485 10.19 -15.09 5.26
CA TRP A 485 9.66 -14.35 4.12
C TRP A 485 10.79 -13.68 3.35
N ASN A 486 10.81 -13.88 2.05
CA ASN A 486 11.71 -13.24 1.11
C ASN A 486 10.91 -12.71 -0.09
N ARG A 487 11.61 -12.02 -1.00
CA ARG A 487 11.00 -11.43 -2.19
C ARG A 487 10.12 -12.41 -2.98
N ASP A 488 10.53 -13.67 -3.07
CA ASP A 488 9.90 -14.66 -3.96
C ASP A 488 8.69 -15.35 -3.34
N ASN A 489 8.48 -15.25 -2.02
CA ASN A 489 7.38 -15.94 -1.34
C ASN A 489 6.50 -15.02 -0.45
N VAL A 490 6.82 -13.74 -0.30
CA VAL A 490 6.02 -12.82 0.54
C VAL A 490 4.57 -12.68 0.07
N SER A 491 4.31 -12.84 -1.24
CA SER A 491 2.96 -12.87 -1.81
C SER A 491 2.11 -14.05 -1.34
N ASP A 492 2.76 -15.11 -0.87
CA ASP A 492 2.14 -16.39 -0.49
C ASP A 492 1.63 -16.36 0.95
N TYR A 493 1.93 -15.28 1.68
CA TYR A 493 1.52 -15.11 3.07
C TYR A 493 0.02 -15.32 3.26
N PHE A 494 -0.80 -14.75 2.38
CA PHE A 494 -2.25 -14.88 2.47
C PHE A 494 -2.73 -16.31 2.21
N ASP A 495 -2.02 -17.09 1.40
CA ASP A 495 -2.34 -18.50 1.18
C ASP A 495 -2.05 -19.31 2.47
N GLU A 496 -0.93 -19.04 3.15
CA GLU A 496 -0.58 -19.70 4.42
C GLU A 496 -1.64 -19.44 5.51
N VAL A 497 -1.98 -18.17 5.76
CA VAL A 497 -2.94 -17.84 6.83
C VAL A 497 -4.38 -18.20 6.47
N ALA A 498 -4.78 -18.14 5.20
CA ALA A 498 -6.11 -18.58 4.77
C ALA A 498 -6.27 -20.10 4.91
N ALA A 499 -5.25 -20.88 4.54
CA ALA A 499 -5.24 -22.32 4.70
C ALA A 499 -5.35 -22.72 6.17
N ARG A 500 -4.62 -22.02 7.06
CA ARG A 500 -4.63 -22.26 8.50
C ARG A 500 -5.95 -21.85 9.16
N ASP A 501 -6.43 -20.64 8.89
CA ASP A 501 -7.50 -20.02 9.70
C ASP A 501 -8.91 -20.30 9.18
N ILE A 502 -9.06 -20.57 7.89
CA ILE A 502 -10.35 -20.82 7.26
C ILE A 502 -10.41 -22.24 6.71
N GLY A 503 -9.38 -22.65 5.96
CA GLY A 503 -9.23 -24.02 5.47
C GLY A 503 -8.54 -24.10 4.11
N GLN A 504 -7.71 -25.13 3.94
CA GLN A 504 -6.90 -25.37 2.74
C GLN A 504 -7.70 -25.38 1.43
N GLU A 505 -8.97 -25.84 1.45
CA GLU A 505 -9.84 -25.90 0.28
C GLU A 505 -10.16 -24.52 -0.31
N TYR A 506 -10.16 -23.47 0.52
CA TYR A 506 -10.56 -22.11 0.14
C TYR A 506 -9.37 -21.15 0.04
N ALA A 507 -8.16 -21.61 0.39
CA ALA A 507 -6.98 -20.76 0.59
C ALA A 507 -6.67 -19.88 -0.63
N ASP A 508 -6.58 -20.46 -1.83
CA ASP A 508 -6.23 -19.73 -3.06
C ASP A 508 -7.24 -18.61 -3.38
N GLN A 509 -8.54 -18.87 -3.19
CA GLN A 509 -9.61 -17.89 -3.44
C GLN A 509 -9.57 -16.75 -2.42
N ILE A 510 -9.33 -17.08 -1.15
CA ILE A 510 -9.19 -16.09 -0.07
C ILE A 510 -7.95 -15.22 -0.29
N ALA A 511 -6.84 -15.85 -0.64
CA ALA A 511 -5.59 -15.17 -0.89
C ALA A 511 -5.68 -14.23 -2.10
N ASP A 512 -6.36 -14.65 -3.18
CA ASP A 512 -6.68 -13.77 -4.31
C ASP A 512 -7.51 -12.53 -3.88
N ILE A 513 -8.57 -12.73 -3.08
CA ILE A 513 -9.37 -11.63 -2.53
C ILE A 513 -8.48 -10.67 -1.74
N MET A 514 -7.62 -11.17 -0.85
CA MET A 514 -6.78 -10.31 -0.01
C MET A 514 -5.66 -9.61 -0.78
N ARG A 515 -5.07 -10.26 -1.80
CA ARG A 515 -4.13 -9.62 -2.73
C ARG A 515 -4.79 -8.48 -3.51
N ARG A 516 -5.96 -8.72 -4.12
CA ARG A 516 -6.71 -7.66 -4.83
C ARG A 516 -7.14 -6.53 -3.89
N TYR A 517 -7.60 -6.86 -2.68
CA TYR A 517 -7.94 -5.89 -1.65
C TYR A 517 -6.76 -4.98 -1.31
N THR A 518 -5.59 -5.56 -1.01
CA THR A 518 -4.40 -4.79 -0.61
C THR A 518 -3.90 -3.90 -1.74
N VAL A 519 -3.91 -4.35 -3.00
CA VAL A 519 -3.58 -3.49 -4.15
C VAL A 519 -4.55 -2.31 -4.29
N LEU A 520 -5.86 -2.56 -4.27
CA LEU A 520 -6.87 -1.50 -4.40
C LEU A 520 -6.86 -0.50 -3.23
N ALA A 521 -6.55 -0.97 -2.03
CA ALA A 521 -6.43 -0.16 -0.83
C ALA A 521 -5.10 0.63 -0.79
N ASN A 522 -4.01 0.09 -1.33
CA ASN A 522 -2.74 0.79 -1.50
C ASN A 522 -2.85 1.92 -2.53
N GLN A 523 -3.57 1.71 -3.63
CA GLN A 523 -3.81 2.76 -4.64
C GLN A 523 -4.40 4.00 -3.99
N ARG A 524 -5.42 3.82 -3.16
CA ARG A 524 -6.01 4.87 -2.31
C ARG A 524 -6.73 4.19 -1.16
N LYS A 525 -6.32 4.48 0.09
CA LYS A 525 -6.95 3.88 1.26
C LYS A 525 -8.44 4.24 1.28
N PRO A 526 -9.34 3.33 1.71
CA PRO A 526 -10.79 3.59 1.73
C PRO A 526 -11.16 4.90 2.43
N GLU A 527 -10.48 5.25 3.52
CA GLU A 527 -10.69 6.47 4.30
C GLU A 527 -10.24 7.75 3.57
N LEU A 528 -9.33 7.65 2.60
CA LEU A 528 -8.81 8.79 1.83
C LEU A 528 -9.57 9.05 0.52
N MET A 529 -10.59 8.25 0.19
CA MET A 529 -11.36 8.41 -1.04
C MET A 529 -12.10 9.75 -1.15
N GLY A 530 -12.45 10.36 -0.01
CA GLY A 530 -13.04 11.69 0.08
C GLY A 530 -12.14 12.60 0.90
N PHE A 531 -10.99 12.93 0.33
CA PHE A 531 -9.90 13.60 1.03
C PHE A 531 -10.35 14.93 1.61
N ALA A 532 -10.20 15.09 2.93
CA ALA A 532 -10.65 16.28 3.64
C ALA A 532 -9.49 17.20 4.07
N ASN A 533 -8.26 16.96 3.57
CA ASN A 533 -7.01 17.65 3.90
C ASN A 533 -6.97 18.25 5.34
N HIS A 534 -7.25 17.39 6.32
CA HIS A 534 -7.35 17.75 7.73
C HIS A 534 -7.17 16.49 8.56
N TRP A 535 -6.30 16.55 9.56
CA TRP A 535 -5.92 15.39 10.36
C TRP A 535 -7.06 14.77 11.18
N TRP A 536 -8.15 15.51 11.42
CA TRP A 536 -9.36 14.95 12.03
C TRP A 536 -10.39 14.45 11.00
N GLY A 537 -10.18 14.73 9.70
CA GLY A 537 -11.14 14.43 8.64
C GLY A 537 -12.45 15.23 8.70
N MET A 538 -12.42 16.47 9.22
CA MET A 538 -13.64 17.27 9.48
C MET A 538 -14.03 18.26 8.38
N ASN A 539 -13.14 18.53 7.42
CA ASN A 539 -13.54 19.33 6.26
C ASN A 539 -14.47 18.53 5.36
N GLU A 540 -15.20 19.23 4.49
CA GLU A 540 -16.00 18.56 3.48
C GLU A 540 -15.11 17.67 2.61
N PRO A 541 -15.51 16.42 2.35
CA PRO A 541 -14.78 15.55 1.44
C PRO A 541 -14.64 16.17 0.06
N GLU A 542 -13.43 16.18 -0.48
CA GLU A 542 -13.19 16.50 -1.88
C GLU A 542 -13.70 15.40 -2.81
N ASP A 543 -13.87 15.75 -4.09
CA ASP A 543 -14.20 14.77 -5.13
C ASP A 543 -13.06 13.74 -5.25
N PRO A 544 -13.38 12.44 -5.43
CA PRO A 544 -12.36 11.42 -5.63
C PRO A 544 -11.44 11.74 -6.81
N ALA A 545 -10.15 11.45 -6.67
CA ALA A 545 -9.14 11.76 -7.69
C ALA A 545 -9.25 10.95 -9.01
N PHE A 546 -10.18 9.97 -9.08
CA PHE A 546 -10.34 9.09 -10.24
C PHE A 546 -11.23 9.74 -11.31
N THR A 547 -10.69 9.90 -12.52
CA THR A 547 -11.41 10.51 -13.66
C THR A 547 -12.61 9.67 -14.14
N LEU A 548 -13.73 10.34 -14.45
CA LEU A 548 -14.94 9.73 -15.03
C LEU A 548 -14.92 9.65 -16.56
N PHE A 549 -14.07 10.45 -17.21
CA PHE A 549 -14.19 10.72 -18.64
C PHE A 549 -12.93 10.38 -19.42
N ALA A 550 -11.75 10.40 -18.81
CA ALA A 550 -10.49 10.09 -19.49
C ALA A 550 -10.00 8.67 -19.19
N HIS A 551 -9.07 8.18 -20.02
CA HIS A 551 -8.38 6.90 -19.85
C HIS A 551 -9.34 5.74 -19.60
N SER A 552 -10.35 5.60 -20.45
CA SER A 552 -11.34 4.53 -20.41
C SER A 552 -12.14 4.44 -19.10
N ASP A 553 -12.40 5.59 -18.46
CA ASP A 553 -13.23 5.74 -17.24
C ASP A 553 -12.64 4.99 -16.03
N ARG A 554 -11.52 5.50 -15.53
CA ARG A 554 -10.81 4.95 -14.36
C ARG A 554 -11.70 4.80 -13.12
N ALA A 555 -12.65 5.70 -12.93
CA ALA A 555 -13.62 5.59 -11.85
C ALA A 555 -14.53 4.37 -12.01
N ALA A 556 -15.07 4.11 -13.21
CA ALA A 556 -15.86 2.92 -13.47
C ALA A 556 -15.04 1.64 -13.30
N GLN A 557 -13.80 1.59 -13.81
CA GLN A 557 -12.91 0.45 -13.62
C GLN A 557 -12.70 0.13 -12.13
N ARG A 558 -12.42 1.16 -11.31
CA ARG A 558 -12.27 0.98 -9.87
C ARG A 558 -13.55 0.50 -9.20
N ILE A 559 -14.72 1.03 -9.58
CA ILE A 559 -16.02 0.56 -9.08
C ILE A 559 -16.22 -0.92 -9.42
N GLU A 560 -15.98 -1.33 -10.66
CA GLU A 560 -16.18 -2.72 -11.08
C GLU A 560 -15.20 -3.67 -10.39
N ASN A 561 -13.93 -3.28 -10.22
CA ASN A 561 -12.95 -4.07 -9.47
C ASN A 561 -13.39 -4.31 -8.01
N TYR A 562 -13.90 -3.28 -7.33
CA TYR A 562 -14.41 -3.43 -5.96
C TYR A 562 -15.73 -4.20 -5.89
N LYS A 563 -16.60 -4.08 -6.89
CA LYS A 563 -17.82 -4.90 -6.97
C LYS A 563 -17.48 -6.37 -7.13
N ALA A 564 -16.56 -6.71 -8.04
CA ALA A 564 -16.09 -8.07 -8.23
C ALA A 564 -15.51 -8.61 -6.92
N LEU A 565 -14.61 -7.85 -6.28
CA LEU A 565 -14.04 -8.22 -4.98
C LEU A 565 -15.11 -8.52 -3.91
N ARG A 566 -16.13 -7.67 -3.78
CA ARG A 566 -17.25 -7.88 -2.85
C ARG A 566 -18.13 -9.07 -3.23
N GLN A 567 -18.38 -9.29 -4.52
CA GLN A 567 -19.16 -10.41 -5.03
C GLN A 567 -18.45 -11.74 -4.77
N ASP A 568 -17.17 -11.84 -5.09
CA ASP A 568 -16.35 -13.03 -4.88
C ASP A 568 -16.30 -13.38 -3.39
N SER A 569 -16.09 -12.37 -2.53
CA SER A 569 -16.09 -12.55 -1.08
C SER A 569 -17.46 -12.98 -0.54
N GLN A 570 -18.56 -12.43 -1.04
CA GLN A 570 -19.91 -12.84 -0.65
C GLN A 570 -20.22 -14.27 -1.10
N GLN A 571 -19.89 -14.62 -2.35
CA GLN A 571 -20.11 -15.95 -2.89
C GLN A 571 -19.34 -17.00 -2.08
N LEU A 572 -18.10 -16.68 -1.69
CA LEU A 572 -17.32 -17.56 -0.83
C LEU A 572 -17.96 -17.70 0.55
N TYR A 573 -18.33 -16.59 1.20
CA TYR A 573 -19.02 -16.60 2.50
C TYR A 573 -20.27 -17.49 2.51
N ASP A 574 -21.10 -17.39 1.46
CA ASP A 574 -22.34 -18.15 1.34
C ASP A 574 -22.11 -19.67 1.22
N ASN A 575 -20.94 -20.07 0.72
CA ASN A 575 -20.57 -21.47 0.49
C ASN A 575 -19.69 -22.09 1.60
N LEU A 576 -19.17 -21.28 2.53
CA LEU A 576 -18.32 -21.77 3.60
C LEU A 576 -19.09 -22.63 4.63
N PRO A 577 -18.41 -23.60 5.27
CA PRO A 577 -18.94 -24.29 6.44
C PRO A 577 -19.31 -23.28 7.54
N GLU A 578 -20.43 -23.54 8.23
CA GLU A 578 -20.94 -22.63 9.26
C GLU A 578 -19.90 -22.27 10.34
N ALA A 579 -19.06 -23.23 10.73
CA ALA A 579 -18.01 -23.04 11.73
C ALA A 579 -16.89 -22.08 11.28
N ALA A 580 -16.72 -21.83 9.98
CA ALA A 580 -15.70 -20.95 9.42
C ALA A 580 -16.24 -19.55 9.09
N LYS A 581 -17.56 -19.35 9.10
CA LYS A 581 -18.19 -18.10 8.66
C LYS A 581 -17.83 -16.92 9.53
N ASP A 582 -17.83 -17.07 10.85
CA ASP A 582 -17.49 -15.97 11.77
C ASP A 582 -16.04 -15.50 11.55
N ALA A 583 -15.09 -16.43 11.42
CA ALA A 583 -13.69 -16.13 11.14
C ALA A 583 -13.52 -15.47 9.77
N PHE A 584 -14.12 -16.04 8.71
CA PHE A 584 -14.06 -15.47 7.38
C PHE A 584 -14.69 -14.07 7.31
N PHE A 585 -15.83 -13.87 7.98
CA PHE A 585 -16.53 -12.60 7.94
C PHE A 585 -15.64 -11.48 8.47
N GLN A 586 -14.99 -11.70 9.60
CA GLN A 586 -14.17 -10.67 10.23
C GLN A 586 -12.78 -10.50 9.61
N LEU A 587 -12.13 -11.59 9.17
CA LEU A 587 -10.77 -11.55 8.61
C LEU A 587 -10.74 -11.13 7.13
N VAL A 588 -11.79 -11.45 6.36
CA VAL A 588 -11.78 -11.33 4.89
C VAL A 588 -12.97 -10.53 4.38
N HIS A 589 -14.21 -10.93 4.72
CA HIS A 589 -15.39 -10.34 4.11
C HIS A 589 -15.59 -8.88 4.47
N TYR A 590 -15.55 -8.56 5.77
CA TYR A 590 -15.75 -7.21 6.27
C TYR A 590 -14.78 -6.20 5.64
N PRO A 591 -13.43 -6.40 5.67
CA PRO A 591 -12.52 -5.45 5.05
C PRO A 591 -12.75 -5.29 3.54
N ALA A 592 -12.99 -6.38 2.81
CA ALA A 592 -13.24 -6.33 1.36
C ALA A 592 -14.57 -5.63 1.01
N ALA A 593 -15.68 -6.04 1.63
CA ALA A 593 -17.02 -5.54 1.33
C ALA A 593 -17.24 -4.10 1.82
N ALA A 594 -16.65 -3.73 2.95
CA ALA A 594 -16.75 -2.38 3.49
C ALA A 594 -15.90 -1.39 2.69
N ALA A 595 -14.68 -1.77 2.28
CA ALA A 595 -13.87 -0.96 1.37
C ALA A 595 -14.55 -0.77 0.00
N ALA A 596 -15.15 -1.84 -0.55
CA ALA A 596 -15.94 -1.74 -1.78
C ALA A 596 -17.09 -0.75 -1.62
N SER A 597 -17.85 -0.83 -0.53
CA SER A 597 -18.97 0.05 -0.26
C SER A 597 -18.53 1.51 -0.07
N MET A 598 -17.38 1.78 0.53
CA MET A 598 -16.83 3.15 0.64
C MET A 598 -16.48 3.74 -0.73
N ASN A 599 -15.84 2.94 -1.59
CA ASN A 599 -15.51 3.36 -2.95
C ASN A 599 -16.77 3.60 -3.79
N GLU A 600 -17.74 2.68 -3.74
CA GLU A 600 -19.04 2.84 -4.39
C GLU A 600 -19.74 4.11 -3.89
N LYS A 601 -19.79 4.35 -2.57
CA LYS A 601 -20.42 5.54 -1.97
C LYS A 601 -19.86 6.84 -2.57
N LEU A 602 -18.54 7.00 -2.54
CA LEU A 602 -17.92 8.26 -2.91
C LEU A 602 -17.88 8.46 -4.43
N LEU A 603 -17.54 7.43 -5.20
CA LEU A 603 -17.50 7.52 -6.65
C LEU A 603 -18.89 7.69 -7.26
N TYR A 604 -19.94 7.04 -6.73
CA TYR A 604 -21.30 7.29 -7.20
C TYR A 604 -21.83 8.66 -6.77
N SER A 605 -21.45 9.16 -5.59
CA SER A 605 -21.78 10.53 -5.21
C SER A 605 -21.18 11.54 -6.19
N TYR A 606 -19.93 11.32 -6.59
CA TYR A 606 -19.23 12.12 -7.59
C TYR A 606 -19.91 12.04 -8.96
N LYS A 607 -20.20 10.83 -9.46
CA LYS A 607 -20.97 10.63 -10.69
C LYS A 607 -22.33 11.32 -10.64
N SER A 608 -23.05 11.25 -9.52
CA SER A 608 -24.34 11.91 -9.34
C SER A 608 -24.24 13.43 -9.52
N ARG A 609 -23.23 14.08 -8.92
CA ARG A 609 -23.01 15.52 -9.06
C ARG A 609 -22.63 15.92 -10.49
N GLU A 610 -21.65 15.24 -11.07
CA GLU A 610 -21.22 15.49 -12.45
C GLU A 610 -22.34 15.27 -13.46
N TYR A 611 -23.10 14.18 -13.31
CA TYR A 611 -24.16 13.83 -14.25
C TYR A 611 -25.39 14.73 -14.08
N ALA A 612 -25.66 15.22 -12.87
CA ALA A 612 -26.68 16.25 -12.64
C ALA A 612 -26.32 17.55 -13.36
N SER A 613 -25.04 17.96 -13.32
CA SER A 613 -24.57 19.16 -14.04
C SER A 613 -24.74 19.04 -15.56
N GLN A 614 -24.66 17.83 -16.11
CA GLN A 614 -24.89 17.51 -17.52
C GLN A 614 -26.39 17.41 -17.88
N GLY A 615 -27.29 17.39 -16.88
CA GLY A 615 -28.73 17.19 -17.05
C GLY A 615 -29.11 15.75 -17.38
N ARG A 616 -28.40 14.76 -16.82
CA ARG A 616 -28.64 13.32 -17.01
C ARG A 616 -29.66 12.79 -16.02
N ALA A 617 -30.64 12.02 -16.50
CA ALA A 617 -31.58 11.26 -15.65
C ALA A 617 -30.91 10.19 -14.76
N SER A 618 -29.70 9.77 -15.11
CA SER A 618 -28.94 8.82 -14.30
C SER A 618 -28.33 9.42 -13.03
N ALA A 619 -28.32 10.75 -12.88
CA ALA A 619 -27.87 11.40 -11.65
C ALA A 619 -28.63 10.87 -10.42
N ASP A 620 -29.95 10.73 -10.52
CA ASP A 620 -30.81 10.20 -9.45
C ASP A 620 -30.53 8.72 -9.15
N TYR A 621 -30.18 7.94 -10.18
CA TYR A 621 -29.79 6.54 -9.99
C TYR A 621 -28.50 6.46 -9.17
N TYR A 622 -27.45 7.20 -9.56
CA TYR A 622 -26.18 7.19 -8.83
C TYR A 622 -26.30 7.80 -7.43
N ALA A 623 -27.19 8.79 -7.22
CA ALA A 623 -27.50 9.29 -5.89
C ALA A 623 -28.06 8.18 -4.98
N ALA A 624 -29.00 7.38 -5.50
CA ALA A 624 -29.57 6.25 -4.76
C ALA A 624 -28.55 5.12 -4.51
N GLU A 625 -27.66 4.83 -5.48
CA GLU A 625 -26.62 3.82 -5.31
C GLU A 625 -25.57 4.25 -4.28
N ALA A 626 -25.21 5.53 -4.23
CA ALA A 626 -24.34 6.09 -3.20
C ALA A 626 -24.94 5.94 -1.80
N GLU A 627 -26.22 6.28 -1.62
CA GLU A 627 -26.93 6.08 -0.34
C GLU A 627 -27.05 4.59 0.03
N SER A 628 -27.32 3.73 -0.96
CA SER A 628 -27.35 2.28 -0.74
C SER A 628 -25.99 1.74 -0.28
N ALA A 629 -24.88 2.26 -0.81
CA ALA A 629 -23.54 1.91 -0.37
C ALA A 629 -23.25 2.38 1.05
N PHE A 630 -23.75 3.57 1.42
CA PHE A 630 -23.69 4.05 2.80
C PHE A 630 -24.45 3.15 3.79
N GLU A 631 -25.67 2.73 3.44
CA GLU A 631 -26.43 1.78 4.26
C GLU A 631 -25.73 0.42 4.39
N ARG A 632 -25.07 -0.07 3.33
CA ARG A 632 -24.27 -1.30 3.40
C ARG A 632 -23.14 -1.22 4.43
N ILE A 633 -22.42 -0.10 4.50
CA ILE A 633 -21.33 0.08 5.49
C ILE A 633 -21.87 -0.06 6.92
N LYS A 634 -23.02 0.56 7.20
CA LYS A 634 -23.69 0.47 8.50
C LYS A 634 -24.14 -0.96 8.79
N GLU A 635 -24.71 -1.64 7.80
CA GLU A 635 -25.17 -3.02 7.97
C GLU A 635 -24.02 -4.01 8.20
N TYR A 636 -22.94 -3.95 7.42
CA TYR A 636 -21.77 -4.80 7.65
C TYR A 636 -21.16 -4.58 9.04
N THR A 637 -21.14 -3.33 9.51
CA THR A 637 -20.66 -2.99 10.86
C THR A 637 -21.60 -3.54 11.93
N ARG A 638 -22.91 -3.49 11.71
CA ARG A 638 -23.90 -4.08 12.61
C ARG A 638 -23.74 -5.60 12.69
N ILE A 639 -23.61 -6.29 11.56
CA ILE A 639 -23.38 -7.75 11.51
C ILE A 639 -22.10 -8.13 12.27
N TYR A 640 -21.01 -7.38 12.05
CA TYR A 640 -19.74 -7.59 12.76
C TYR A 640 -19.91 -7.49 14.28
N ASN A 641 -20.63 -6.47 14.76
CA ASN A 641 -20.79 -6.23 16.18
C ASN A 641 -21.80 -7.18 16.83
N GLU A 642 -22.95 -7.38 16.20
CA GLU A 642 -24.14 -7.93 16.85
C GLU A 642 -24.44 -9.39 16.51
N GLU A 643 -23.94 -9.90 15.37
CA GLU A 643 -24.36 -11.20 14.85
C GLU A 643 -23.25 -12.26 14.90
N ILE A 644 -22.07 -11.95 14.37
CA ILE A 644 -20.98 -12.93 14.33
C ILE A 644 -20.56 -13.34 15.75
N ALA A 645 -20.21 -14.61 15.92
CA ALA A 645 -19.82 -15.20 17.19
C ALA A 645 -20.84 -14.93 18.32
N GLY A 646 -22.13 -14.81 17.97
CA GLY A 646 -23.21 -14.52 18.92
C GLY A 646 -23.11 -13.13 19.57
N GLY A 647 -22.56 -12.15 18.87
CA GLY A 647 -22.42 -10.77 19.36
C GLY A 647 -21.22 -10.56 20.30
N LYS A 648 -20.26 -11.50 20.30
CA LYS A 648 -19.02 -11.40 21.09
C LYS A 648 -18.29 -10.08 20.86
N TRP A 649 -18.36 -9.56 19.64
CA TRP A 649 -17.63 -8.38 19.18
C TRP A 649 -18.45 -7.08 19.23
N ASN A 650 -19.53 -7.05 20.01
CA ASN A 650 -20.38 -5.87 20.05
C ASN A 650 -19.62 -4.61 20.49
N ASN A 651 -19.76 -3.54 19.70
CA ASN A 651 -19.06 -2.26 19.80
C ASN A 651 -17.54 -2.29 19.52
N VAL A 652 -16.98 -3.36 18.95
CA VAL A 652 -15.54 -3.40 18.63
C VAL A 652 -15.20 -2.69 17.33
N THR A 653 -16.19 -2.44 16.48
CA THR A 653 -16.03 -1.64 15.27
C THR A 653 -17.08 -0.54 15.17
N SER A 654 -16.68 0.61 14.63
CA SER A 654 -17.57 1.71 14.28
C SER A 654 -17.64 1.85 12.77
N TRP A 655 -18.82 2.21 12.25
CA TRP A 655 -19.01 2.57 10.84
C TRP A 655 -18.47 3.98 10.53
N HIS A 656 -18.10 4.74 11.57
CA HIS A 656 -17.59 6.11 11.50
C HIS A 656 -16.54 6.38 12.59
N PRO A 657 -15.41 5.64 12.61
CA PRO A 657 -14.39 5.83 13.63
C PRO A 657 -13.75 7.23 13.51
N GLY A 658 -13.37 7.81 14.66
CA GLY A 658 -12.65 9.08 14.73
C GLY A 658 -13.28 10.13 15.66
N TRP A 659 -12.56 11.21 15.87
CA TRP A 659 -12.90 12.27 16.84
C TRP A 659 -14.28 12.90 16.59
N GLN A 660 -14.95 13.34 17.67
CA GLN A 660 -16.27 14.01 17.63
C GLN A 660 -17.37 13.25 16.86
N GLY A 661 -17.26 11.92 16.75
CA GLY A 661 -18.22 11.10 16.03
C GLY A 661 -17.84 10.82 14.58
N GLY A 662 -16.55 10.88 14.23
CA GLY A 662 -16.00 10.31 13.00
C GLY A 662 -15.66 11.33 11.90
N SER A 663 -14.74 10.96 11.00
CA SER A 663 -14.41 11.76 9.80
C SER A 663 -15.64 11.93 8.89
N LYS A 664 -15.80 13.11 8.28
CA LYS A 664 -16.90 13.41 7.36
C LYS A 664 -16.96 12.48 6.16
N VAL A 665 -15.84 11.85 5.79
CA VAL A 665 -15.81 10.81 4.74
C VAL A 665 -16.76 9.65 5.04
N PHE A 666 -17.10 9.39 6.30
CA PHE A 666 -17.99 8.30 6.71
C PHE A 666 -19.47 8.66 6.70
N PHE A 667 -19.83 9.94 6.71
CA PHE A 667 -21.23 10.36 6.75
C PHE A 667 -21.95 10.15 5.41
N SER A 668 -23.24 10.51 5.40
CA SER A 668 -24.11 10.39 4.22
C SER A 668 -23.47 11.10 3.02
N PRO A 669 -23.50 10.49 1.82
CA PRO A 669 -22.87 11.04 0.64
C PRO A 669 -23.55 12.35 0.20
N HIS A 670 -22.73 13.32 -0.18
CA HIS A 670 -23.23 14.53 -0.84
C HIS A 670 -23.63 14.21 -2.28
N THR A 671 -24.91 14.28 -2.63
CA THR A 671 -25.41 13.88 -3.97
C THR A 671 -26.16 15.03 -4.64
N ALA A 672 -26.40 14.92 -5.95
CA ALA A 672 -27.24 15.84 -6.70
C ALA A 672 -28.22 15.12 -7.63
N SER A 673 -29.31 15.81 -7.94
CA SER A 673 -30.36 15.37 -8.85
C SER A 673 -30.47 16.35 -10.02
N ALA A 674 -30.89 15.85 -11.18
CA ALA A 674 -31.16 16.70 -12.33
C ALA A 674 -32.62 17.18 -12.30
N ASP A 675 -32.86 18.48 -12.53
CA ASP A 675 -34.21 19.00 -12.77
C ASP A 675 -34.59 18.76 -14.23
N LEU A 676 -35.44 17.75 -14.48
CA LEU A 676 -35.70 17.23 -15.82
C LEU A 676 -37.13 17.51 -16.29
N PRO A 677 -37.30 18.02 -17.53
CA PRO A 677 -38.61 18.13 -18.15
C PRO A 677 -39.24 16.76 -18.37
N GLN A 678 -40.55 16.73 -18.59
CA GLN A 678 -41.27 15.48 -18.89
C GLN A 678 -40.72 14.83 -20.17
N ASP A 679 -40.53 15.63 -21.23
CA ASP A 679 -39.91 15.25 -22.49
C ASP A 679 -38.64 16.07 -22.70
N GLY A 680 -37.47 15.42 -22.71
CA GLY A 680 -36.16 16.09 -22.82
C GLY A 680 -35.25 15.59 -23.94
N GLY A 681 -35.61 14.49 -24.62
CA GLY A 681 -34.78 13.87 -25.65
C GLY A 681 -33.55 13.16 -25.07
N ILE A 682 -32.58 12.87 -25.94
CA ILE A 682 -31.28 12.30 -25.54
C ILE A 682 -30.20 13.38 -25.48
N GLY A 683 -29.19 13.16 -24.63
CA GLY A 683 -27.88 13.77 -24.72
C GLY A 683 -26.81 12.72 -25.05
N VAL A 684 -25.65 13.21 -25.51
CA VAL A 684 -24.49 12.38 -25.87
C VAL A 684 -23.26 12.99 -25.21
N ALA A 685 -22.44 12.16 -24.56
CA ALA A 685 -21.11 12.51 -24.06
C ALA A 685 -20.09 11.49 -24.58
N ILE A 686 -18.85 11.90 -24.74
CA ILE A 686 -17.79 11.06 -25.32
C ILE A 686 -16.59 10.99 -24.37
N GLU A 687 -15.82 9.92 -24.47
CA GLU A 687 -14.55 9.79 -23.76
C GLU A 687 -13.65 11.01 -24.01
N GLY A 688 -12.97 11.46 -22.96
CA GLY A 688 -12.14 12.66 -22.93
C GLY A 688 -12.89 13.96 -22.60
N SER A 689 -14.23 13.96 -22.61
CA SER A 689 -15.03 15.18 -22.39
C SER A 689 -15.89 15.13 -21.13
N SER A 690 -15.80 16.18 -20.30
CA SER A 690 -16.70 16.42 -19.16
C SER A 690 -18.00 17.12 -19.55
N THR A 691 -18.15 17.55 -20.81
CA THR A 691 -19.35 18.21 -21.32
C THR A 691 -20.07 17.33 -22.36
N GLN A 692 -21.38 17.51 -22.46
CA GLN A 692 -22.18 16.85 -23.52
C GLN A 692 -21.92 17.53 -24.87
N LEU A 693 -22.15 16.79 -25.96
CA LEU A 693 -22.01 17.32 -27.31
C LEU A 693 -23.12 18.32 -27.64
N ASP A 694 -22.76 19.35 -28.41
CA ASP A 694 -23.72 20.23 -29.06
C ASP A 694 -24.27 19.59 -30.34
N SER A 695 -25.57 19.72 -30.56
CA SER A 695 -26.26 19.14 -31.72
C SER A 695 -26.15 19.97 -33.00
N GLU A 696 -25.67 21.21 -32.89
CA GLU A 696 -25.45 22.11 -34.02
C GLU A 696 -23.95 22.25 -34.24
N SER A 697 -23.32 21.20 -34.76
CA SER A 697 -21.97 21.32 -35.33
C SER A 697 -21.83 20.37 -36.51
N ASP A 698 -22.34 20.83 -37.67
CA ASP A 698 -21.85 20.32 -38.94
C ASP A 698 -20.34 20.63 -39.00
N TYR A 699 -19.53 19.59 -38.94
CA TYR A 699 -18.08 19.72 -38.94
C TYR A 699 -17.49 19.75 -40.36
N PRO A 700 -16.53 20.64 -40.66
CA PRO A 700 -15.83 20.64 -41.94
C PRO A 700 -14.73 19.57 -42.02
N GLU A 701 -14.59 18.92 -43.19
CA GLU A 701 -13.70 17.76 -43.43
C GLU A 701 -12.19 17.99 -43.16
N ASN A 702 -11.72 19.21 -42.84
CA ASN A 702 -10.31 19.64 -42.94
C ASN A 702 -9.72 20.38 -41.72
N VAL A 703 -10.22 20.16 -40.51
CA VAL A 703 -9.60 20.79 -39.34
C VAL A 703 -8.27 20.10 -38.99
N PRO A 704 -7.22 20.88 -38.71
CA PRO A 704 -5.91 20.34 -38.37
C PRO A 704 -5.95 19.58 -37.04
N SER A 705 -5.08 18.58 -36.91
CA SER A 705 -4.66 18.06 -35.61
C SER A 705 -4.08 19.19 -34.74
N ILE A 706 -3.69 18.89 -33.49
CA ILE A 706 -2.96 19.83 -32.63
C ILE A 706 -1.85 20.52 -33.44
N LEU A 707 -1.91 21.84 -33.56
CA LEU A 707 -0.86 22.62 -34.21
C LEU A 707 0.28 22.76 -33.22
N SER A 708 1.42 22.13 -33.50
CA SER A 708 2.57 22.14 -32.61
C SER A 708 3.77 22.84 -33.24
N PHE A 709 4.43 23.67 -32.44
CA PHE A 709 5.59 24.47 -32.84
C PHE A 709 6.73 24.24 -31.85
N GLY A 710 7.91 23.88 -32.36
CA GLY A 710 9.16 23.87 -31.61
C GLY A 710 9.91 25.19 -31.75
N CYS A 711 11.07 25.31 -31.10
CA CYS A 711 11.85 26.55 -31.16
C CYS A 711 12.32 26.93 -32.57
N SER A 712 12.52 25.95 -33.46
CA SER A 712 12.91 26.21 -34.85
C SER A 712 11.82 26.87 -35.69
N ASP A 713 10.56 26.81 -35.23
CA ASP A 713 9.41 27.38 -35.92
C ASP A 713 9.17 28.85 -35.54
N ALA A 714 9.93 29.38 -34.57
CA ALA A 714 9.82 30.75 -34.10
C ALA A 714 10.67 31.72 -34.91
N GLU A 715 10.10 32.87 -35.27
CA GLU A 715 10.85 34.05 -35.70
C GLU A 715 11.12 34.96 -34.48
N LEU A 716 12.39 35.19 -34.16
CA LEU A 716 12.78 36.01 -33.01
C LEU A 716 12.94 37.49 -33.37
N PHE A 717 12.46 38.38 -32.49
CA PHE A 717 12.59 39.82 -32.62
C PHE A 717 13.13 40.44 -31.33
N GLY A 718 14.15 41.29 -31.43
CA GLY A 718 14.83 41.91 -30.27
C GLY A 718 16.25 41.36 -30.07
N GLU A 719 17.05 42.00 -29.23
CA GLU A 719 18.46 41.64 -29.00
C GLU A 719 18.65 40.69 -27.80
N ASP A 720 17.65 40.55 -26.92
CA ASP A 720 17.77 39.82 -25.65
C ASP A 720 17.08 38.46 -25.64
N ILE A 721 16.16 38.18 -26.57
CA ILE A 721 15.56 36.85 -26.73
C ILE A 721 16.39 36.00 -27.69
N GLU A 722 16.72 34.78 -27.29
CA GLU A 722 17.53 33.87 -28.11
C GLU A 722 16.98 32.44 -28.11
N ILE A 723 17.30 31.69 -29.18
CA ILE A 723 17.15 30.24 -29.18
C ILE A 723 18.43 29.66 -28.58
N GLY A 724 18.30 29.17 -27.35
CA GLY A 724 19.33 28.39 -26.68
C GLY A 724 19.16 26.90 -26.94
N SER A 725 20.12 26.13 -26.45
CA SER A 725 20.04 24.67 -26.43
C SER A 725 20.77 24.13 -25.21
N ASP A 726 20.16 23.17 -24.53
CA ASP A 726 20.76 22.42 -23.43
C ASP A 726 20.51 20.92 -23.60
N SER A 727 20.71 20.13 -22.54
CA SER A 727 20.50 18.68 -22.57
C SER A 727 19.05 18.26 -22.85
N ALA A 728 18.08 19.15 -22.61
CA ALA A 728 16.65 18.90 -22.85
C ALA A 728 16.18 19.43 -24.22
N GLY A 729 17.11 19.86 -25.09
CA GLY A 729 16.83 20.31 -26.45
C GLY A 729 16.87 21.82 -26.60
N SER A 730 16.34 22.32 -27.71
CA SER A 730 16.24 23.75 -27.97
C SER A 730 15.19 24.41 -27.07
N TYR A 731 15.44 25.66 -26.71
CA TYR A 731 14.50 26.50 -25.98
C TYR A 731 14.61 27.95 -26.45
N ILE A 732 13.55 28.72 -26.27
CA ILE A 732 13.53 30.17 -26.43
C ILE A 732 13.56 30.78 -25.02
N SER A 733 14.47 31.73 -24.77
CA SER A 733 14.60 32.36 -23.46
C SER A 733 15.22 33.75 -23.56
N VAL A 734 15.07 34.55 -22.52
CA VAL A 734 15.97 35.67 -22.22
C VAL A 734 17.05 35.18 -21.26
N PRO A 735 18.34 35.29 -21.62
CA PRO A 735 19.43 34.83 -20.76
C PRO A 735 19.41 35.49 -19.38
N GLU A 736 19.68 34.68 -18.35
CA GLU A 736 19.70 35.12 -16.94
C GLU A 736 20.66 36.31 -16.72
N GLY A 737 20.16 37.35 -16.03
CA GLY A 737 20.87 38.60 -15.78
C GLY A 737 20.64 39.70 -16.82
N ARG A 738 19.79 39.48 -17.83
CA ARG A 738 19.45 40.50 -18.85
C ARG A 738 18.17 41.27 -18.56
N GLY A 739 17.49 40.99 -17.45
CA GLY A 739 16.51 41.88 -16.85
C GLY A 739 15.08 41.36 -16.92
N ARG A 740 14.22 42.08 -16.18
CA ARG A 740 12.81 41.78 -15.93
C ARG A 740 11.95 42.94 -16.42
N ASP A 741 11.11 42.69 -17.41
CA ASP A 741 10.15 43.65 -17.94
C ASP A 741 8.77 43.41 -17.33
N LEU A 742 8.48 44.12 -16.22
CA LEU A 742 7.19 44.02 -15.51
C LEU A 742 6.02 44.63 -16.29
N SER A 743 6.28 45.32 -17.39
CA SER A 743 5.28 45.92 -18.28
C SER A 743 5.37 45.31 -19.68
N PHE A 744 4.24 45.15 -20.36
CA PHE A 744 4.18 44.58 -21.71
C PHE A 744 5.18 45.25 -22.67
N PRO A 745 6.19 44.52 -23.18
CA PRO A 745 7.23 45.11 -24.01
C PRO A 745 6.80 45.18 -25.49
N THR A 746 7.51 45.99 -26.28
CA THR A 746 7.32 46.09 -27.73
C THR A 746 8.40 45.35 -28.54
N GLU A 747 9.49 44.95 -27.89
CA GLU A 747 10.66 44.24 -28.44
C GLU A 747 10.92 42.97 -27.60
N ASN A 748 11.83 42.08 -28.01
CA ASN A 748 12.15 40.79 -27.35
C ASN A 748 10.96 39.80 -27.32
N ARG A 749 10.61 39.25 -28.49
CA ARG A 749 9.54 38.25 -28.64
C ARG A 749 9.89 37.15 -29.64
N ALA A 750 9.19 36.03 -29.51
CA ALA A 750 9.17 34.92 -30.45
C ALA A 750 7.78 34.82 -31.10
N ASP A 751 7.74 34.94 -32.43
CA ASP A 751 6.51 34.86 -33.21
C ASP A 751 6.40 33.49 -33.89
N PHE A 752 5.25 32.83 -33.73
CA PHE A 752 4.88 31.59 -34.38
C PHE A 752 3.76 31.86 -35.37
N SER A 753 4.02 31.68 -36.66
CA SER A 753 3.02 31.89 -37.72
C SER A 753 2.37 30.57 -38.14
N PHE A 754 1.06 30.58 -38.29
CA PHE A 754 0.30 29.39 -38.67
C PHE A 754 -1.01 29.74 -39.38
N GLU A 755 -1.58 28.77 -40.06
CA GLU A 755 -2.85 28.91 -40.79
C GLU A 755 -3.96 28.09 -40.11
N ILE A 756 -5.12 28.71 -39.92
CA ILE A 756 -6.36 28.01 -39.62
C ILE A 756 -7.07 27.73 -40.96
N PRO A 757 -7.22 26.46 -41.36
CA PRO A 757 -7.85 26.10 -42.63
C PRO A 757 -9.32 26.52 -42.70
N ALA A 758 -9.84 26.58 -43.93
CA ALA A 758 -11.24 26.92 -44.18
C ALA A 758 -12.22 26.00 -43.44
N GLY A 759 -13.18 26.60 -42.73
CA GLY A 759 -14.14 25.89 -41.89
C GLY A 759 -13.58 25.35 -40.56
N SER A 760 -12.36 25.74 -40.18
CA SER A 760 -11.75 25.31 -38.91
C SER A 760 -11.78 26.41 -37.85
N ASP A 761 -12.62 27.43 -38.01
CA ASP A 761 -12.75 28.52 -37.05
C ASP A 761 -13.40 28.06 -35.73
N GLY A 762 -13.02 28.73 -34.64
CA GLY A 762 -13.58 28.46 -33.32
C GLY A 762 -12.58 28.72 -32.18
N ILE A 763 -12.90 28.24 -30.99
CA ILE A 763 -12.09 28.38 -29.79
C ILE A 763 -10.95 27.36 -29.76
N TYR A 764 -9.72 27.79 -29.98
CA TYR A 764 -8.51 26.96 -29.84
C TYR A 764 -7.94 27.09 -28.42
N GLU A 765 -7.58 25.97 -27.80
CA GLU A 765 -6.87 25.98 -26.51
C GLU A 765 -5.35 26.07 -26.73
N LEU A 766 -4.68 27.01 -26.06
CA LEU A 766 -3.24 27.20 -26.09
C LEU A 766 -2.57 26.50 -24.89
N CYS A 767 -1.60 25.65 -25.19
CA CYS A 767 -0.67 25.09 -24.21
C CYS A 767 0.80 25.38 -24.60
N ALA A 768 1.71 25.32 -23.63
CA ALA A 768 3.14 25.34 -23.89
C ALA A 768 3.91 24.37 -22.97
N VAL A 769 5.06 23.89 -23.44
CA VAL A 769 6.07 23.20 -22.63
C VAL A 769 7.12 24.21 -22.24
N VAL A 770 7.32 24.40 -20.93
CA VAL A 770 8.23 25.40 -20.37
C VAL A 770 9.10 24.82 -19.25
N GLU A 771 10.21 25.51 -18.96
CA GLU A 771 10.95 25.40 -17.70
C GLU A 771 10.95 26.77 -17.02
N HIS A 772 10.32 26.83 -15.85
CA HIS A 772 10.25 28.01 -14.98
C HIS A 772 11.08 27.74 -13.73
N PRO A 773 12.36 28.18 -13.68
CA PRO A 773 13.30 27.74 -12.65
C PRO A 773 13.00 28.29 -11.24
N ASN A 774 12.29 29.41 -11.12
CA ASN A 774 11.94 30.05 -9.85
C ASN A 774 10.89 31.17 -10.07
N ASP A 775 10.40 31.77 -8.98
CA ASP A 775 9.39 32.85 -8.96
C ASP A 775 9.80 34.14 -9.71
N ASN A 776 11.04 34.25 -10.18
CA ASN A 776 11.52 35.39 -10.98
C ASN A 776 11.82 34.99 -12.43
N GLY A 777 11.49 33.77 -12.82
CA GLY A 777 11.67 33.20 -14.16
C GLY A 777 10.45 32.36 -14.56
N ASP A 778 9.23 32.79 -14.21
CA ASP A 778 8.01 31.97 -14.30
C ASP A 778 6.96 32.49 -15.27
N SER A 779 7.34 33.43 -16.14
CA SER A 779 6.33 34.26 -16.79
C SER A 779 6.66 34.75 -18.20
N TRP A 780 5.59 34.93 -18.96
CA TRP A 780 5.61 35.42 -20.34
C TRP A 780 4.44 36.37 -20.57
N PHE A 781 4.60 37.33 -21.48
CA PHE A 781 3.45 38.00 -22.08
C PHE A 781 3.10 37.33 -23.40
N ILE A 782 1.83 37.03 -23.61
CA ILE A 782 1.40 36.28 -24.79
C ILE A 782 0.38 37.09 -25.55
N LYS A 783 0.51 37.13 -26.87
CA LYS A 783 -0.42 37.85 -27.74
C LYS A 783 -0.78 37.01 -28.97
N MET A 784 -2.07 36.90 -29.24
CA MET A 784 -2.58 36.28 -30.46
C MET A 784 -3.04 37.36 -31.44
N ALA A 785 -2.30 37.52 -32.54
CA ALA A 785 -2.55 38.51 -33.59
C ALA A 785 -2.83 39.91 -33.01
N ASP A 786 -3.98 40.49 -33.31
CA ASP A 786 -4.38 41.84 -32.89
C ASP A 786 -5.09 41.88 -31.53
N LYS A 787 -5.23 40.73 -30.85
CA LYS A 787 -5.92 40.66 -29.55
C LYS A 787 -5.09 41.31 -28.43
N PRO A 788 -5.73 41.73 -27.31
CA PRO A 788 -5.00 42.15 -26.12
C PRO A 788 -4.02 41.06 -25.66
N HIS A 789 -2.87 41.47 -25.15
CA HIS A 789 -1.94 40.53 -24.55
C HIS A 789 -2.51 39.98 -23.24
N ILE A 790 -2.09 38.78 -22.89
CA ILE A 790 -2.31 38.19 -21.58
C ILE A 790 -0.97 38.12 -20.84
N LEU A 791 -1.03 38.24 -19.53
CA LEU A 791 0.08 37.89 -18.65
C LEU A 791 -0.10 36.42 -18.26
N TRP A 792 0.85 35.58 -18.65
CA TRP A 792 0.95 34.23 -18.13
C TRP A 792 2.03 34.23 -17.04
N ASN A 793 1.61 34.02 -15.79
CA ASN A 793 2.42 34.17 -14.58
C ASN A 793 1.94 33.13 -13.57
N ASP A 794 2.12 31.84 -13.86
CA ASP A 794 1.71 30.79 -12.93
C ASP A 794 2.58 29.54 -13.06
N ASN A 795 3.12 29.16 -11.88
CA ASN A 795 3.91 27.99 -11.48
C ASN A 795 5.38 27.94 -11.91
N VAL A 796 6.23 27.89 -10.88
CA VAL A 796 7.59 27.33 -10.90
C VAL A 796 7.51 25.85 -11.21
N GLY A 797 8.43 25.36 -12.04
CA GLY A 797 8.50 23.95 -12.45
C GLY A 797 8.74 23.78 -13.95
N SER A 798 8.85 22.53 -14.37
CA SER A 798 9.03 22.15 -15.78
C SER A 798 7.90 21.23 -16.21
N GLY A 799 7.30 21.49 -17.37
CA GLY A 799 6.19 20.67 -17.86
C GLY A 799 5.33 21.34 -18.93
N LYS A 800 4.24 20.67 -19.30
CA LYS A 800 3.19 21.19 -20.17
C LYS A 800 2.16 21.93 -19.34
N TYR A 801 1.89 23.17 -19.70
CA TYR A 801 0.90 24.01 -19.04
C TYR A 801 -0.13 24.50 -20.04
N ARG A 802 -1.40 24.43 -19.64
CA ARG A 802 -2.49 25.14 -20.30
C ARG A 802 -2.37 26.63 -19.99
N ILE A 803 -2.47 27.45 -21.01
CA ILE A 803 -2.32 28.90 -20.89
C ILE A 803 -3.68 29.58 -20.94
N THR A 804 -4.38 29.48 -22.08
CA THR A 804 -5.65 30.18 -22.32
C THR A 804 -6.34 29.66 -23.57
N ASP A 805 -7.52 30.20 -23.89
CA ASP A 805 -8.22 29.93 -25.15
C ASP A 805 -8.23 31.14 -26.08
N PHE A 806 -8.15 30.88 -27.39
CA PHE A 806 -8.28 31.89 -28.42
C PHE A 806 -9.35 31.50 -29.44
N GLU A 807 -10.38 32.33 -29.59
CA GLU A 807 -11.26 32.25 -30.74
C GLU A 807 -10.53 32.68 -32.03
N LEU A 808 -10.30 31.76 -32.96
CA LEU A 808 -9.57 31.99 -34.21
C LEU A 808 -10.51 31.82 -35.40
N ALA A 809 -10.43 32.73 -36.36
CA ALA A 809 -11.12 32.62 -37.64
C ALA A 809 -10.26 31.85 -38.66
N GLU A 810 -10.85 31.42 -39.78
CA GLU A 810 -10.09 30.97 -40.95
C GLU A 810 -9.03 32.01 -41.36
N GLY A 811 -7.84 31.53 -41.74
CA GLY A 811 -6.76 32.34 -42.30
C GLY A 811 -5.47 32.30 -41.49
N GLN A 812 -4.56 33.22 -41.81
CA GLN A 812 -3.23 33.30 -41.19
C GLN A 812 -3.28 34.02 -39.84
N HIS A 813 -2.61 33.45 -38.85
CA HIS A 813 -2.48 33.99 -37.50
C HIS A 813 -1.02 34.02 -37.07
N THR A 814 -0.75 34.80 -36.03
CA THR A 814 0.56 34.83 -35.39
C THR A 814 0.38 34.83 -33.89
N LEU A 815 1.05 33.91 -33.22
CA LEU A 815 1.12 33.82 -31.77
C LEU A 815 2.50 34.29 -31.32
N SER A 816 2.52 35.31 -30.47
CA SER A 816 3.75 35.93 -29.99
C SER A 816 3.95 35.67 -28.50
N PHE A 817 5.12 35.15 -28.13
CA PHE A 817 5.62 35.10 -26.75
C PHE A 817 6.64 36.20 -26.54
N TYR A 818 6.32 37.17 -25.70
CA TYR A 818 7.18 38.27 -25.33
C TYR A 818 7.89 37.94 -24.03
N ALA A 819 9.18 38.28 -23.98
CA ALA A 819 9.98 38.25 -22.78
C ALA A 819 9.30 39.03 -21.66
N ARG A 820 9.34 38.49 -20.44
CA ARG A 820 8.95 39.19 -19.21
C ARG A 820 10.03 39.02 -18.16
N GLU A 821 10.46 37.80 -17.98
CA GLU A 821 11.49 37.42 -17.01
C GLU A 821 12.59 36.62 -17.68
N ASP A 822 13.82 36.84 -17.22
CA ASP A 822 14.98 36.11 -17.66
C ASP A 822 15.04 34.73 -16.98
N GLY A 823 15.65 33.76 -17.65
CA GLY A 823 15.75 32.38 -17.16
C GLY A 823 14.54 31.48 -17.45
N ALA A 824 13.36 32.03 -17.71
CA ALA A 824 12.21 31.26 -18.20
C ALA A 824 12.52 30.67 -19.59
N LYS A 825 12.23 29.39 -19.81
CA LYS A 825 12.49 28.71 -21.09
C LYS A 825 11.21 28.20 -21.72
N LEU A 826 10.94 28.59 -22.97
CA LEU A 826 9.85 28.08 -23.79
C LEU A 826 10.37 27.05 -24.79
N ARG A 827 9.92 25.79 -24.69
CA ARG A 827 10.40 24.69 -25.53
C ARG A 827 9.46 24.35 -26.68
N ARG A 828 8.16 24.34 -26.41
CA ARG A 828 7.14 23.94 -27.39
C ARG A 828 5.84 24.68 -27.16
N VAL A 829 5.15 25.00 -28.23
CA VAL A 829 3.83 25.64 -28.23
C VAL A 829 2.84 24.73 -28.94
N MET A 830 1.63 24.61 -28.41
CA MET A 830 0.57 23.76 -28.96
C MET A 830 -0.76 24.50 -28.96
N LEU A 831 -1.45 24.52 -30.10
CA LEU A 831 -2.83 24.96 -30.22
C LEU A 831 -3.73 23.75 -30.51
N PHE A 832 -4.61 23.46 -29.57
CA PHE A 832 -5.62 22.44 -29.68
C PHE A 832 -6.84 23.04 -30.38
N PRO A 833 -7.37 22.39 -31.42
CA PRO A 833 -8.58 22.86 -32.11
C PRO A 833 -9.80 22.90 -31.17
N PRO A 834 -10.87 23.63 -31.54
CA PRO A 834 -12.15 23.60 -30.84
C PRO A 834 -12.63 22.17 -30.61
N SER A 835 -13.42 21.95 -29.56
CA SER A 835 -14.00 20.63 -29.27
C SER A 835 -14.96 20.23 -30.39
N PHE A 836 -14.41 19.58 -31.39
CA PHE A 836 -15.16 18.82 -32.36
C PHE A 836 -15.35 17.44 -31.74
N ASN A 837 -16.54 16.87 -31.86
CA ASN A 837 -17.01 15.67 -31.17
C ASN A 837 -16.16 14.39 -31.46
N TYR A 838 -14.84 14.42 -31.32
CA TYR A 838 -13.88 13.35 -31.58
C TYR A 838 -13.69 12.51 -30.33
N LEU A 839 -13.82 11.20 -30.52
CA LEU A 839 -13.19 10.29 -29.58
C LEU A 839 -11.66 10.45 -29.64
N PRO A 840 -10.94 10.04 -28.58
CA PRO A 840 -9.51 9.84 -28.66
C PRO A 840 -9.15 9.04 -29.92
N GLU A 841 -7.97 9.31 -30.49
CA GLU A 841 -7.57 8.68 -31.74
C GLU A 841 -7.33 7.18 -31.53
N PHE A 842 -7.96 6.36 -32.37
CA PHE A 842 -7.74 4.92 -32.35
C PHE A 842 -6.39 4.58 -32.97
N ASN A 843 -5.65 3.65 -32.38
CA ASN A 843 -4.32 3.29 -32.87
C ASN A 843 -4.26 1.80 -33.20
N PHE A 844 -3.91 1.46 -34.46
CA PHE A 844 -3.77 0.08 -34.92
C PHE A 844 -2.84 -0.76 -34.04
N CYS A 845 -1.82 -0.12 -33.46
CA CYS A 845 -0.83 -0.83 -32.68
C CYS A 845 -1.37 -1.26 -31.31
N THR A 846 -2.27 -0.49 -30.68
CA THR A 846 -2.81 -0.78 -29.33
C THR A 846 -4.22 -1.38 -29.37
N ASP A 847 -4.93 -1.26 -30.49
CA ASP A 847 -6.32 -1.71 -30.73
C ASP A 847 -7.32 -1.37 -29.59
N LYS A 848 -7.10 -0.23 -28.93
CA LYS A 848 -7.95 0.23 -27.83
C LYS A 848 -9.35 0.60 -28.30
N GLN A 849 -10.32 0.41 -27.42
CA GLN A 849 -11.70 0.84 -27.62
C GLN A 849 -11.97 2.14 -26.88
N HIS A 850 -12.87 2.96 -27.43
CA HIS A 850 -13.33 4.18 -26.78
C HIS A 850 -14.84 4.16 -26.58
N PHE A 851 -15.34 5.00 -25.67
CA PHE A 851 -16.76 4.98 -25.33
C PHE A 851 -17.54 6.27 -25.65
N ILE A 852 -18.83 6.07 -25.95
CA ILE A 852 -19.84 7.11 -26.08
C ILE A 852 -20.97 6.80 -25.09
N ASP A 853 -21.31 7.75 -24.22
CA ASP A 853 -22.45 7.66 -23.31
C ASP A 853 -23.67 8.36 -23.92
N ILE A 854 -24.76 7.60 -24.10
CA ILE A 854 -26.07 8.13 -24.44
C ILE A 854 -26.93 8.16 -23.18
N PHE A 855 -27.56 9.30 -22.93
CA PHE A 855 -28.33 9.52 -21.71
C PHE A 855 -29.66 10.22 -21.98
N ASN A 856 -30.60 10.04 -21.06
CA ASN A 856 -31.90 10.69 -21.11
C ASN A 856 -31.84 12.06 -20.43
N LYS A 857 -32.47 13.07 -21.06
CA LYS A 857 -32.61 14.43 -20.52
C LYS A 857 -34.03 14.76 -20.08
N GLY A 858 -34.93 13.78 -20.09
CA GLY A 858 -36.29 13.92 -19.59
C GLY A 858 -36.68 12.77 -18.66
N GLN A 859 -37.95 12.77 -18.23
CA GLN A 859 -38.49 11.71 -17.36
C GLN A 859 -39.00 10.51 -18.16
N ASN A 860 -39.51 10.74 -19.37
CA ASN A 860 -40.00 9.67 -20.25
C ASN A 860 -38.85 8.94 -20.93
N PRO A 861 -38.94 7.62 -21.16
CA PRO A 861 -37.94 6.88 -21.94
C PRO A 861 -37.82 7.40 -23.38
N VAL A 862 -36.60 7.47 -23.90
CA VAL A 862 -36.31 7.96 -25.26
C VAL A 862 -35.52 6.91 -26.03
N SER A 863 -35.99 6.55 -27.21
CA SER A 863 -35.29 5.65 -28.13
C SER A 863 -34.25 6.39 -28.95
N TRP A 864 -33.15 5.71 -29.24
CA TRP A 864 -32.07 6.22 -30.09
C TRP A 864 -31.59 5.14 -31.07
N GLN A 865 -30.96 5.58 -32.16
CA GLN A 865 -30.27 4.74 -33.14
C GLN A 865 -28.91 5.35 -33.43
N ALA A 866 -27.92 4.51 -33.74
CA ALA A 866 -26.58 4.92 -34.14
C ALA A 866 -26.16 4.20 -35.42
N SER A 867 -25.53 4.92 -36.33
CA SER A 867 -24.98 4.36 -37.57
C SER A 867 -23.59 4.92 -37.84
N ALA A 868 -22.63 4.04 -38.09
CA ALA A 868 -21.30 4.43 -38.53
C ALA A 868 -21.28 4.76 -40.03
N SER A 869 -20.45 5.74 -40.41
CA SER A 869 -20.26 6.15 -41.81
C SER A 869 -19.45 5.14 -42.63
N SER A 870 -18.73 4.24 -41.97
CA SER A 870 -17.86 3.24 -42.60
C SER A 870 -17.97 1.86 -41.95
N SER A 871 -17.75 0.80 -42.73
CA SER A 871 -17.85 -0.59 -42.27
C SER A 871 -16.69 -1.06 -41.38
N TRP A 872 -15.63 -0.26 -41.25
CA TRP A 872 -14.51 -0.51 -40.36
C TRP A 872 -14.71 0.08 -38.95
N ILE A 873 -15.81 0.78 -38.69
CA ILE A 873 -16.17 1.27 -37.35
C ILE A 873 -17.20 0.31 -36.75
N ASN A 874 -16.84 -0.35 -35.66
CA ASN A 874 -17.71 -1.26 -34.93
C ASN A 874 -18.36 -0.54 -33.75
N LEU A 875 -19.66 -0.78 -33.55
CA LEU A 875 -20.42 -0.28 -32.40
C LEU A 875 -20.95 -1.47 -31.61
N SER A 876 -20.72 -1.50 -30.29
CA SER A 876 -21.28 -2.55 -29.44
C SER A 876 -22.82 -2.50 -29.38
N LYS A 877 -23.41 -1.34 -29.70
CA LYS A 877 -24.86 -1.11 -29.82
C LYS A 877 -25.15 -0.08 -30.91
N SER A 878 -26.13 -0.38 -31.76
CA SER A 878 -26.61 0.51 -32.84
C SER A 878 -28.02 1.07 -32.59
N SER A 879 -28.68 0.65 -31.51
CA SER A 879 -29.95 1.25 -31.07
C SER A 879 -30.22 0.89 -29.62
N GLY A 880 -31.12 1.64 -28.98
CA GLY A 880 -31.51 1.39 -27.61
C GLY A 880 -32.60 2.33 -27.12
N THR A 881 -32.84 2.28 -25.81
CA THR A 881 -33.77 3.19 -25.13
C THR A 881 -33.15 3.56 -23.79
N VAL A 882 -32.95 4.86 -23.59
CA VAL A 882 -32.47 5.43 -22.32
C VAL A 882 -33.66 5.86 -21.48
N SER A 883 -33.54 5.67 -20.16
CA SER A 883 -34.59 6.05 -19.20
C SER A 883 -33.94 6.64 -17.94
N LYS A 884 -33.79 5.86 -16.87
CA LYS A 884 -33.10 6.25 -15.63
C LYS A 884 -31.62 5.88 -15.60
N LYS A 885 -31.17 5.07 -16.54
CA LYS A 885 -29.77 4.69 -16.72
C LYS A 885 -29.32 5.07 -18.11
N ASP A 886 -28.06 5.42 -18.21
CA ASP A 886 -27.41 5.71 -19.48
C ASP A 886 -27.06 4.41 -20.20
N GLN A 887 -26.80 4.52 -21.49
CA GLN A 887 -26.31 3.42 -22.30
C GLN A 887 -24.96 3.82 -22.90
N ARG A 888 -23.93 3.05 -22.55
CA ARG A 888 -22.60 3.16 -23.14
C ARG A 888 -22.54 2.36 -24.44
N ILE A 889 -22.02 2.99 -25.49
CA ILE A 889 -21.58 2.37 -26.74
C ILE A 889 -20.05 2.28 -26.66
N TRP A 890 -19.52 1.07 -26.80
CA TRP A 890 -18.10 0.87 -27.04
C TRP A 890 -17.87 0.89 -28.54
N VAL A 891 -16.88 1.66 -28.97
CA VAL A 891 -16.48 1.86 -30.36
C VAL A 891 -15.10 1.23 -30.54
N SER A 892 -14.93 0.43 -31.60
CA SER A 892 -13.66 -0.18 -31.97
C SER A 892 -13.47 -0.16 -33.49
N ILE A 893 -12.23 -0.38 -33.94
CA ILE A 893 -11.89 -0.35 -35.37
C ILE A 893 -11.66 -1.78 -35.88
N ASP A 894 -12.33 -2.15 -36.97
CA ASP A 894 -12.01 -3.36 -37.74
C ASP A 894 -10.93 -3.03 -38.77
N TYR A 895 -9.66 -3.16 -38.34
CA TYR A 895 -8.51 -2.90 -39.20
C TYR A 895 -8.38 -3.89 -40.38
N GLY A 896 -9.08 -5.03 -40.33
CA GLY A 896 -9.20 -5.95 -41.47
C GLY A 896 -10.06 -5.39 -42.61
N LYS A 897 -11.01 -4.51 -42.29
CA LYS A 897 -11.87 -3.80 -43.26
C LYS A 897 -11.39 -2.38 -43.58
N ALA A 898 -10.44 -1.85 -42.82
CA ALA A 898 -9.94 -0.50 -42.97
C ALA A 898 -8.96 -0.36 -44.17
N PRO A 899 -8.97 0.79 -44.89
CA PRO A 899 -7.90 1.14 -45.83
C PRO A 899 -6.53 1.10 -45.13
N LYS A 900 -5.54 0.42 -45.74
CA LYS A 900 -4.21 0.26 -45.15
C LYS A 900 -3.30 1.43 -45.52
N ASN A 901 -2.39 1.79 -44.61
CA ASN A 901 -1.35 2.80 -44.79
C ASN A 901 -1.87 4.23 -44.98
N GLU A 902 -3.02 4.55 -44.38
CA GLU A 902 -3.69 5.86 -44.46
C GLU A 902 -4.15 6.28 -43.05
N ASP A 903 -4.24 7.60 -42.80
CA ASP A 903 -4.99 8.08 -41.63
C ASP A 903 -6.47 7.97 -41.96
N LEU A 904 -7.23 7.36 -41.07
CA LEU A 904 -8.64 7.07 -41.31
C LEU A 904 -9.51 8.12 -40.63
N ARG A 905 -10.52 8.59 -41.35
CA ARG A 905 -11.55 9.48 -40.83
C ARG A 905 -12.91 8.86 -41.05
N GLY A 906 -13.75 8.93 -40.03
CA GLY A 906 -15.13 8.49 -40.10
C GLY A 906 -15.99 9.20 -39.07
N SER A 907 -17.24 8.78 -38.97
CA SER A 907 -18.21 9.39 -38.06
C SER A 907 -19.28 8.39 -37.65
N ILE A 908 -19.94 8.68 -36.54
CA ILE A 908 -21.08 7.94 -36.01
C ILE A 908 -22.22 8.93 -35.85
N GLU A 909 -23.29 8.69 -36.59
CA GLU A 909 -24.54 9.46 -36.49
C GLU A 909 -25.43 8.84 -35.42
N ILE A 910 -25.73 9.59 -34.37
CA ILE A 910 -26.62 9.19 -33.28
C ILE A 910 -27.90 10.01 -33.36
N THR A 911 -29.02 9.34 -33.57
CA THR A 911 -30.32 9.98 -33.79
C THR A 911 -31.35 9.56 -32.75
N SER A 912 -32.20 10.51 -32.39
CA SER A 912 -33.45 10.30 -31.67
C SER A 912 -34.60 10.90 -32.48
N ALA A 913 -35.84 10.73 -32.02
CA ALA A 913 -37.01 11.32 -32.70
C ALA A 913 -36.96 12.85 -32.84
N VAL A 914 -36.13 13.54 -32.04
CA VAL A 914 -36.10 15.01 -31.93
C VAL A 914 -34.73 15.64 -32.23
N LYS A 915 -33.64 14.86 -32.26
CA LYS A 915 -32.26 15.40 -32.32
C LYS A 915 -31.29 14.40 -32.94
N ALA A 916 -30.28 14.90 -33.65
CA ALA A 916 -29.15 14.14 -34.17
C ALA A 916 -27.84 14.69 -33.59
N TYR A 917 -26.84 13.82 -33.46
CA TYR A 917 -25.49 14.11 -33.00
C TYR A 917 -24.50 13.36 -33.86
N THR A 918 -23.41 14.01 -34.26
CA THR A 918 -22.32 13.39 -35.00
C THR A 918 -21.11 13.26 -34.08
N VAL A 919 -20.60 12.03 -33.92
CA VAL A 919 -19.32 11.75 -33.24
C VAL A 919 -18.28 11.43 -34.29
N ASN A 920 -17.18 12.16 -34.31
CA ASN A 920 -16.11 12.00 -35.28
C ASN A 920 -15.09 10.96 -34.81
N ILE A 921 -14.51 10.22 -35.75
CA ILE A 921 -13.56 9.13 -35.52
C ILE A 921 -12.29 9.41 -36.31
N SER A 922 -11.15 9.35 -35.63
CA SER A 922 -9.80 9.30 -36.23
C SER A 922 -9.18 7.95 -35.89
N ALA A 923 -8.54 7.30 -36.86
CA ALA A 923 -7.73 6.13 -36.57
C ALA A 923 -6.39 6.16 -37.31
N PHE A 924 -5.30 5.97 -36.57
CA PHE A 924 -3.95 5.78 -37.09
C PHE A 924 -3.79 4.35 -37.62
N ASN A 925 -3.56 4.21 -38.93
CA ASN A 925 -3.38 2.93 -39.62
C ASN A 925 -2.21 2.95 -40.62
N LYS A 926 -1.08 3.57 -40.25
CA LYS A 926 0.15 3.67 -41.06
C LYS A 926 1.21 2.62 -40.67
N ASP A 927 2.11 2.33 -41.61
CA ASP A 927 3.06 1.19 -41.64
C ASP A 927 3.69 0.83 -40.28
N SER A 928 3.54 -0.45 -39.96
CA SER A 928 3.48 -1.05 -38.62
C SER A 928 4.67 -1.97 -38.34
N ALA A 929 5.88 -1.47 -38.59
CA ALA A 929 7.10 -2.10 -38.07
C ALA A 929 7.18 -1.86 -36.55
N VAL A 930 6.38 -2.63 -35.81
CA VAL A 930 6.32 -2.68 -34.36
C VAL A 930 7.06 -3.93 -33.89
N VAL A 931 7.81 -3.81 -32.80
CA VAL A 931 8.45 -4.96 -32.16
C VAL A 931 7.44 -5.57 -31.20
N GLU A 932 7.28 -6.88 -31.22
CA GLU A 932 6.44 -7.60 -30.26
C GLU A 932 6.83 -7.24 -28.81
N ASN A 933 5.86 -7.02 -27.93
CA ASN A 933 6.06 -6.57 -26.54
C ASN A 933 6.81 -5.21 -26.42
N SER A 934 6.63 -4.31 -27.40
CA SER A 934 7.07 -2.91 -27.30
C SER A 934 5.92 -1.99 -26.91
N PHE A 935 6.26 -0.87 -26.28
CA PHE A 935 5.29 0.18 -25.95
C PHE A 935 5.28 1.25 -27.03
N VAL A 936 4.11 1.55 -27.56
CA VAL A 936 3.92 2.44 -28.70
C VAL A 936 3.32 3.77 -28.26
N GLU A 937 3.66 4.83 -28.98
CA GLU A 937 3.02 6.13 -28.81
C GLU A 937 1.56 6.05 -29.24
N ASP A 938 0.66 6.32 -28.31
CA ASP A 938 -0.79 6.30 -28.47
C ASP A 938 -1.37 7.61 -27.94
N SER A 939 -2.10 8.34 -28.79
CA SER A 939 -2.69 9.64 -28.45
C SER A 939 -1.69 10.65 -27.85
N GLY A 940 -0.42 10.64 -28.31
CA GLY A 940 0.63 11.57 -27.87
C GLY A 940 1.31 11.21 -26.54
N PHE A 941 1.22 9.96 -26.10
CA PHE A 941 1.96 9.46 -24.94
C PHE A 941 2.33 7.98 -25.05
N ILE A 942 3.28 7.54 -24.24
CA ILE A 942 3.63 6.13 -24.01
C ILE A 942 3.48 5.87 -22.51
N ALA A 943 2.88 4.76 -22.10
CA ALA A 943 2.76 4.42 -20.68
C ALA A 943 2.93 2.92 -20.46
N PHE A 944 3.58 2.52 -19.36
CA PHE A 944 3.78 1.12 -19.00
C PHE A 944 4.16 0.96 -17.54
N ASN A 945 3.81 -0.20 -16.98
CA ASN A 945 4.26 -0.56 -15.64
C ASN A 945 5.72 -1.03 -15.67
N ALA A 946 6.43 -0.85 -14.57
CA ALA A 946 7.87 -1.06 -14.52
C ALA A 946 8.29 -2.54 -14.65
N GLU A 947 7.45 -3.46 -14.20
CA GLU A 947 7.66 -4.91 -14.29
C GLU A 947 7.65 -5.45 -15.72
N ASN A 948 7.05 -4.71 -16.67
CA ASN A 948 6.92 -5.11 -18.07
C ASN A 948 8.15 -4.70 -18.90
N TYR A 949 9.34 -5.12 -18.48
CA TYR A 949 10.59 -4.83 -19.19
C TYR A 949 10.87 -5.81 -20.33
N SER A 950 11.47 -5.33 -21.43
CA SER A 950 11.92 -6.17 -22.56
C SER A 950 13.23 -6.90 -22.24
N ALA A 951 14.11 -6.27 -21.45
CA ALA A 951 15.31 -6.92 -20.93
C ALA A 951 15.77 -6.37 -19.58
N LYS A 952 16.32 -7.26 -18.76
CA LYS A 952 17.00 -6.92 -17.49
C LYS A 952 18.49 -7.25 -17.58
N ARG A 953 19.34 -6.38 -17.04
CA ARG A 953 20.79 -6.60 -16.96
C ARG A 953 21.34 -6.32 -15.55
N PRO A 954 21.83 -7.35 -14.84
CA PRO A 954 22.47 -7.17 -13.54
C PRO A 954 23.88 -6.60 -13.68
N ARG A 955 24.42 -6.08 -12.56
CA ARG A 955 25.81 -5.61 -12.46
C ARG A 955 26.47 -6.11 -11.18
N GLY A 956 27.32 -7.13 -11.31
CA GLY A 956 27.86 -7.82 -10.14
C GLY A 956 26.73 -8.54 -9.41
N SER A 957 26.62 -8.34 -8.09
CA SER A 957 25.48 -8.82 -7.29
C SER A 957 24.24 -7.92 -7.37
N ARG A 958 24.32 -6.78 -8.07
CA ARG A 958 23.22 -5.82 -8.13
C ARG A 958 22.24 -6.17 -9.23
N SER A 959 20.95 -6.19 -8.95
CA SER A 959 19.90 -6.44 -9.94
C SER A 959 18.60 -5.72 -9.58
N TRP A 960 17.78 -5.45 -10.60
CA TRP A 960 16.39 -5.11 -10.41
C TRP A 960 15.57 -6.39 -10.23
N GLU A 961 14.59 -6.41 -9.35
CA GLU A 961 13.78 -7.58 -9.09
C GLU A 961 12.33 -7.17 -8.92
N VAL A 962 11.40 -8.02 -9.34
CA VAL A 962 9.96 -7.76 -9.15
C VAL A 962 9.62 -8.08 -7.70
N LEU A 963 8.91 -7.19 -7.04
CA LEU A 963 8.27 -7.46 -5.75
C LEU A 963 6.75 -7.33 -5.91
N GLU A 964 6.07 -8.48 -5.94
CA GLU A 964 4.62 -8.57 -6.01
C GLU A 964 3.97 -7.97 -4.76
N GLY A 965 2.81 -7.33 -4.92
CA GLY A 965 2.06 -6.68 -3.84
C GLY A 965 2.62 -5.34 -3.37
N LEU A 966 3.70 -4.82 -3.98
CA LEU A 966 4.25 -3.49 -3.71
C LEU A 966 3.80 -2.48 -4.79
N GLY A 967 3.55 -1.23 -4.39
CA GLY A 967 3.20 -0.14 -5.32
C GLY A 967 1.71 -0.10 -5.68
N ARG A 968 1.36 0.77 -6.64
CA ARG A 968 -0.04 1.07 -7.00
C ARG A 968 -0.52 0.21 -8.16
N THR A 969 0.40 -0.30 -8.97
CA THR A 969 0.11 -1.20 -10.09
C THR A 969 -0.12 -2.65 -9.64
N GLY A 970 0.35 -3.00 -8.45
CA GLY A 970 0.28 -4.35 -7.89
C GLY A 970 1.64 -5.05 -7.82
N ALA A 971 2.66 -4.53 -8.50
CA ALA A 971 4.05 -4.93 -8.38
C ALA A 971 4.97 -3.72 -8.52
N SER A 972 6.21 -3.81 -8.04
CA SER A 972 7.21 -2.77 -8.29
C SER A 972 8.59 -3.38 -8.46
N MET A 973 9.42 -2.69 -9.23
CA MET A 973 10.81 -3.07 -9.43
C MET A 973 11.66 -2.55 -8.27
N VAL A 974 12.21 -3.45 -7.47
CA VAL A 974 13.09 -3.16 -6.33
C VAL A 974 14.55 -3.48 -6.68
N LEU A 975 15.49 -2.88 -5.97
CA LEU A 975 16.92 -3.11 -6.19
C LEU A 975 17.50 -4.03 -5.14
N GLU A 976 18.19 -5.09 -5.59
CA GLU A 976 18.96 -5.99 -4.75
C GLU A 976 20.48 -5.73 -4.92
N PRO A 977 21.32 -5.88 -3.87
CA PRO A 977 20.91 -5.98 -2.47
C PRO A 977 20.16 -4.74 -2.00
N LEU A 978 19.17 -4.91 -1.10
CA LEU A 978 18.30 -3.84 -0.57
C LEU A 978 19.04 -2.71 0.16
N THR A 979 20.31 -2.89 0.52
CA THR A 979 21.13 -1.92 1.26
C THR A 979 22.60 -1.97 0.82
N GLY A 980 23.42 -1.03 1.33
CA GLY A 980 24.87 -1.12 1.27
C GLY A 980 25.53 -0.68 -0.05
N TRP A 981 24.79 0.00 -0.94
CA TRP A 981 25.39 0.60 -2.12
C TRP A 981 24.64 1.84 -2.63
N TYR A 982 25.39 2.74 -3.25
CA TYR A 982 24.86 3.95 -3.88
C TYR A 982 25.79 4.36 -5.03
N VAL A 983 25.26 4.98 -6.09
CA VAL A 983 26.05 5.53 -7.22
C VAL A 983 25.91 7.05 -7.25
N GLU A 984 26.97 7.77 -6.87
CA GLU A 984 26.92 9.24 -6.76
C GLU A 984 27.09 10.00 -8.08
N ASN A 985 27.81 9.42 -9.04
CA ASN A 985 28.16 10.12 -10.28
C ASN A 985 27.49 9.46 -11.48
N VAL A 986 26.68 10.24 -12.20
CA VAL A 986 25.94 9.78 -13.39
C VAL A 986 26.86 9.18 -14.47
N GLY A 987 28.09 9.69 -14.59
CA GLY A 987 29.10 9.19 -15.52
C GLY A 987 29.60 7.77 -15.22
N ASN A 988 29.35 7.26 -14.01
CA ASN A 988 29.71 5.91 -13.59
C ASN A 988 28.54 4.92 -13.68
N VAL A 989 27.30 5.37 -13.89
CA VAL A 989 26.09 4.53 -13.92
C VAL A 989 26.27 3.33 -14.85
N ARG A 990 26.68 3.55 -16.11
CA ARG A 990 26.91 2.45 -17.07
C ARG A 990 27.93 1.40 -16.62
N LYS A 991 28.85 1.76 -15.70
CA LYS A 991 29.89 0.86 -15.18
C LYS A 991 29.50 0.20 -13.86
N SER A 992 28.50 0.68 -13.15
CA SER A 992 28.25 0.34 -11.75
C SER A 992 26.82 -0.07 -11.44
N SER A 993 25.88 0.21 -12.34
CA SER A 993 24.44 0.02 -12.12
C SER A 993 23.85 -1.14 -12.94
N PRO A 994 22.91 -1.90 -12.37
CA PRO A 994 21.99 -2.72 -13.15
C PRO A 994 21.01 -1.84 -13.92
N TYR A 995 20.34 -2.37 -14.94
CA TYR A 995 19.28 -1.64 -15.63
C TYR A 995 18.14 -2.53 -16.12
N LEU A 996 16.96 -1.90 -16.25
CA LEU A 996 15.81 -2.37 -17.01
C LEU A 996 15.83 -1.69 -18.38
N GLU A 997 15.45 -2.41 -19.42
CA GLU A 997 15.35 -1.92 -20.79
C GLU A 997 13.95 -2.21 -21.34
N TYR A 998 13.37 -1.19 -21.96
CA TYR A 998 12.05 -1.22 -22.58
C TYR A 998 12.22 -0.83 -24.05
N ASP A 999 11.70 -1.66 -24.95
CA ASP A 999 11.58 -1.31 -26.36
C ASP A 999 10.36 -0.40 -26.53
N ILE A 1000 10.57 0.81 -27.05
CA ILE A 1000 9.50 1.79 -27.29
C ILE A 1000 9.44 2.21 -28.76
N LYS A 1001 8.25 2.51 -29.26
CA LYS A 1001 8.01 3.02 -30.61
C LYS A 1001 7.42 4.43 -30.53
N VAL A 1002 8.19 5.41 -30.98
CA VAL A 1002 7.81 6.82 -31.04
C VAL A 1002 7.35 7.17 -32.46
N SER A 1003 6.20 7.84 -32.55
CA SER A 1003 5.54 8.22 -33.81
C SER A 1003 5.77 9.68 -34.15
N SER A 1004 5.55 10.59 -33.20
CA SER A 1004 5.62 12.04 -33.42
C SER A 1004 7.04 12.60 -33.22
N GLY A 1005 7.75 12.11 -32.20
CA GLY A 1005 9.09 12.55 -31.82
C GLY A 1005 9.15 13.99 -31.27
N GLY A 1006 10.36 14.41 -30.91
CA GLY A 1006 10.67 15.70 -30.30
C GLY A 1006 10.75 15.65 -28.77
N ALA A 1007 10.64 16.83 -28.16
CA ALA A 1007 10.70 17.01 -26.71
C ALA A 1007 9.47 16.36 -26.03
N ALA A 1008 9.75 15.47 -25.08
CA ALA A 1008 8.78 14.77 -24.26
C ALA A 1008 9.12 14.91 -22.77
N LEU A 1009 8.10 14.82 -21.93
CA LEU A 1009 8.25 14.73 -20.48
C LEU A 1009 8.21 13.26 -20.07
N ILE A 1010 9.33 12.71 -19.58
CA ILE A 1010 9.28 11.41 -18.91
C ILE A 1010 8.83 11.62 -17.47
N ASN A 1011 7.79 10.92 -17.08
CA ASN A 1011 7.32 10.80 -15.71
C ASN A 1011 7.69 9.42 -15.20
N VAL A 1012 8.45 9.36 -14.12
CA VAL A 1012 8.77 8.11 -13.42
C VAL A 1012 8.08 8.13 -12.07
N TYR A 1013 7.32 7.08 -11.79
CA TYR A 1013 6.63 6.90 -10.51
C TYR A 1013 7.35 5.82 -9.73
N ALA A 1014 7.66 6.13 -8.48
CA ALA A 1014 8.24 5.20 -7.53
C ALA A 1014 7.37 5.10 -6.28
N VAL A 1015 7.51 3.99 -5.57
CA VAL A 1015 6.92 3.82 -4.24
C VAL A 1015 7.60 4.80 -3.29
N PRO A 1016 6.85 5.47 -2.39
CA PRO A 1016 7.45 6.38 -1.42
C PRO A 1016 8.56 5.68 -0.60
N SER A 1017 9.61 6.43 -0.30
CA SER A 1017 10.74 5.99 0.51
C SER A 1017 11.52 7.19 1.00
N PHE A 1018 12.28 6.99 2.07
CA PHE A 1018 13.40 7.86 2.46
C PHE A 1018 14.72 7.20 2.09
N SER A 1019 15.80 7.99 2.09
CA SER A 1019 17.14 7.50 1.82
C SER A 1019 17.67 6.66 2.98
N LEU A 1020 18.44 5.60 2.68
CA LEU A 1020 19.08 4.77 3.70
C LEU A 1020 20.14 5.55 4.51
N GLU A 1021 20.82 6.49 3.86
CA GLU A 1021 21.83 7.34 4.47
C GLU A 1021 21.34 8.80 4.51
N LYS A 1022 21.60 9.47 5.64
CA LYS A 1022 21.27 10.89 5.83
C LYS A 1022 21.95 11.76 4.77
N GLY A 1023 21.17 12.64 4.14
CA GLY A 1023 21.66 13.62 3.16
C GLY A 1023 21.92 13.06 1.76
N LYS A 1024 21.54 11.80 1.48
CA LYS A 1024 21.54 11.27 0.11
C LYS A 1024 20.24 11.64 -0.62
N GLU A 1025 20.39 11.96 -1.90
CA GLU A 1025 19.27 12.19 -2.82
C GLU A 1025 18.67 10.85 -3.26
N LEU A 1026 17.34 10.80 -3.36
CA LEU A 1026 16.57 9.68 -3.89
C LEU A 1026 16.55 9.77 -5.41
N ARG A 1027 17.35 8.95 -6.11
CA ARG A 1027 17.45 9.07 -7.56
C ARG A 1027 17.69 7.74 -8.28
N CYS A 1028 17.17 7.67 -9.50
CA CYS A 1028 17.56 6.69 -10.52
C CYS A 1028 18.19 7.44 -11.70
N ALA A 1029 18.74 6.72 -12.68
CA ALA A 1029 19.19 7.34 -13.92
C ALA A 1029 18.44 6.78 -15.14
N VAL A 1030 18.24 7.60 -16.15
CA VAL A 1030 17.52 7.23 -17.38
C VAL A 1030 18.41 7.48 -18.59
N SER A 1031 18.32 6.63 -19.62
CA SER A 1031 18.92 6.90 -20.92
C SER A 1031 18.08 6.35 -22.07
N ILE A 1032 18.08 7.04 -23.21
CA ILE A 1032 17.57 6.55 -24.49
C ILE A 1032 18.74 6.10 -25.37
N ASP A 1033 18.65 4.89 -25.91
CA ASP A 1033 19.63 4.29 -26.81
C ASP A 1033 21.06 4.38 -26.25
N ASP A 1034 21.98 4.93 -27.04
CA ASP A 1034 23.38 5.15 -26.69
C ASP A 1034 23.63 6.55 -26.10
N LYS A 1035 22.60 7.39 -25.90
CA LYS A 1035 22.74 8.71 -25.27
C LYS A 1035 23.18 8.57 -23.80
N LYS A 1036 23.88 9.57 -23.27
CA LYS A 1036 24.39 9.54 -21.89
C LYS A 1036 23.22 9.47 -20.88
N PRO A 1037 23.34 8.69 -19.79
CA PRO A 1037 22.35 8.72 -18.73
C PRO A 1037 22.27 10.10 -18.07
N PHE A 1038 21.08 10.46 -17.62
CA PHE A 1038 20.80 11.63 -16.79
C PHE A 1038 20.06 11.21 -15.53
N TRP A 1039 20.09 12.06 -14.50
CA TRP A 1039 19.41 11.79 -13.24
C TRP A 1039 17.91 12.00 -13.36
N VAL A 1040 17.15 11.17 -12.67
CA VAL A 1040 15.75 11.39 -12.32
C VAL A 1040 15.69 11.34 -10.80
N GLU A 1041 15.41 12.49 -10.20
CA GLU A 1041 15.45 12.69 -8.75
C GLU A 1041 14.04 12.83 -8.18
N PHE A 1042 13.80 12.14 -7.07
CA PHE A 1042 12.50 12.07 -6.41
C PHE A 1042 12.55 12.81 -5.08
N GLU A 1043 11.44 13.45 -4.72
CA GLU A 1043 11.30 14.12 -3.44
C GLU A 1043 10.14 13.52 -2.65
N MET A 1044 10.46 12.94 -1.48
CA MET A 1044 9.44 12.50 -0.52
C MET A 1044 8.77 13.69 0.20
N GLY A 1045 9.49 14.81 0.33
CA GLY A 1045 9.09 15.94 1.16
C GLY A 1045 9.48 15.76 2.63
N LYS A 1046 9.59 16.88 3.36
CA LYS A 1046 9.80 16.85 4.81
C LYS A 1046 8.53 16.37 5.50
N ASP A 1047 8.68 15.69 6.63
CA ASP A 1047 7.55 15.24 7.46
C ASP A 1047 6.57 16.40 7.75
N GLY A 1048 5.27 16.13 7.62
CA GLY A 1048 4.20 17.11 7.76
C GLY A 1048 4.06 18.12 6.62
N SER A 1049 5.00 18.21 5.66
CA SER A 1049 4.88 19.12 4.51
C SER A 1049 3.75 18.70 3.57
N MET A 1050 3.23 19.65 2.77
CA MET A 1050 2.17 19.35 1.79
C MET A 1050 2.63 18.30 0.77
N LEU A 1051 3.87 18.38 0.28
CA LEU A 1051 4.42 17.40 -0.65
C LEU A 1051 4.45 15.99 -0.04
N TRP A 1052 4.91 15.86 1.21
CA TRP A 1052 4.87 14.58 1.92
C TRP A 1052 3.44 14.06 2.08
N GLN A 1053 2.51 14.92 2.49
CA GLN A 1053 1.09 14.59 2.61
C GLN A 1053 0.48 14.09 1.29
N GLU A 1054 0.78 14.75 0.17
CA GLU A 1054 0.34 14.34 -1.17
C GLU A 1054 0.96 13.00 -1.59
N ASN A 1055 2.26 12.80 -1.33
CA ASN A 1055 2.98 11.57 -1.67
C ASN A 1055 2.45 10.35 -0.89
N VAL A 1056 2.27 10.45 0.43
CA VAL A 1056 1.72 9.33 1.24
C VAL A 1056 0.26 9.08 0.93
N ALA A 1057 -0.53 10.12 0.66
CA ALA A 1057 -1.92 9.97 0.28
C ALA A 1057 -2.06 9.38 -1.13
N SER A 1058 -1.13 9.68 -2.03
CA SER A 1058 -1.13 9.14 -3.40
C SER A 1058 -0.52 7.75 -3.51
N GLY A 1059 0.26 7.32 -2.50
CA GLY A 1059 1.00 6.07 -2.51
C GLY A 1059 2.15 6.06 -3.53
N ALA A 1060 2.63 7.24 -3.96
CA ALA A 1060 3.70 7.37 -4.95
C ALA A 1060 4.49 8.67 -4.77
N ILE A 1061 5.76 8.63 -5.16
CA ILE A 1061 6.58 9.81 -5.47
C ILE A 1061 6.76 9.87 -6.98
N LYS A 1062 6.68 11.07 -7.56
CA LYS A 1062 6.78 11.30 -9.00
C LYS A 1062 7.98 12.19 -9.29
N ALA A 1063 8.83 11.77 -10.22
CA ALA A 1063 9.90 12.59 -10.77
C ALA A 1063 9.67 12.78 -12.27
N SER A 1064 9.95 13.97 -12.78
CA SER A 1064 9.71 14.31 -14.18
C SER A 1064 10.91 14.99 -14.80
N GLU A 1065 11.29 14.60 -16.01
CA GLU A 1065 12.43 15.16 -16.75
C GLU A 1065 12.10 15.35 -18.22
N ILE A 1066 12.74 16.33 -18.87
CA ILE A 1066 12.55 16.56 -20.31
C ILE A 1066 13.62 15.82 -21.09
N LEU A 1067 13.20 15.07 -22.11
CA LEU A 1067 14.09 14.41 -23.05
C LEU A 1067 13.61 14.59 -24.48
N ASP A 1068 14.56 14.57 -25.41
CA ASP A 1068 14.29 14.66 -26.84
C ASP A 1068 14.47 13.28 -27.49
N ILE A 1069 13.39 12.78 -28.11
CA ILE A 1069 13.33 11.44 -28.72
C ILE A 1069 12.93 11.58 -30.18
N ASP A 1070 13.75 11.07 -31.09
CA ASP A 1070 13.41 11.07 -32.51
C ASP A 1070 12.23 10.11 -32.79
N PRO A 1071 11.49 10.27 -33.90
CA PRO A 1071 10.56 9.23 -34.35
C PRO A 1071 11.30 7.94 -34.70
N GLY A 1072 10.85 6.79 -34.20
CA GLY A 1072 11.56 5.53 -34.40
C GLY A 1072 11.35 4.49 -33.31
N LEU A 1073 12.09 3.39 -33.43
CA LEU A 1073 12.24 2.40 -32.37
C LEU A 1073 13.41 2.79 -31.48
N HIS A 1074 13.18 2.82 -30.17
CA HIS A 1074 14.17 3.23 -29.18
C HIS A 1074 14.23 2.24 -28.02
N LYS A 1075 15.37 2.25 -27.33
CA LYS A 1075 15.58 1.53 -26.08
C LYS A 1075 15.63 2.52 -24.93
N LEU A 1076 14.58 2.57 -24.13
CA LEU A 1076 14.60 3.27 -22.85
C LEU A 1076 15.26 2.38 -21.81
N ARG A 1077 16.22 2.93 -21.05
CA ARG A 1077 16.83 2.23 -19.92
C ARG A 1077 16.64 2.99 -18.63
N ILE A 1078 16.20 2.28 -17.59
CA ILE A 1078 16.15 2.75 -16.21
C ILE A 1078 17.27 2.06 -15.43
N TRP A 1079 18.22 2.84 -14.93
CA TRP A 1079 19.43 2.38 -14.25
C TRP A 1079 19.27 2.49 -12.73
N GLY A 1080 19.60 1.42 -12.02
CA GLY A 1080 19.54 1.39 -10.56
C GLY A 1080 20.75 2.05 -9.91
N THR A 1081 20.51 3.00 -9.02
CA THR A 1081 21.59 3.78 -8.37
C THR A 1081 21.45 3.93 -6.87
N ASP A 1082 20.25 3.78 -6.34
CA ASP A 1082 19.92 3.86 -4.92
C ASP A 1082 18.89 2.78 -4.58
N PRO A 1083 19.20 1.82 -3.68
CA PRO A 1083 18.27 0.79 -3.22
C PRO A 1083 16.99 1.30 -2.57
N SER A 1084 16.91 2.58 -2.19
CA SER A 1084 15.67 3.19 -1.71
C SER A 1084 14.62 3.41 -2.81
N ILE A 1085 15.01 3.41 -4.09
CA ILE A 1085 14.09 3.67 -5.20
C ILE A 1085 13.47 2.38 -5.73
N ASN A 1086 12.13 2.35 -5.75
CA ASN A 1086 11.34 1.21 -6.21
C ASN A 1086 10.38 1.69 -7.30
N ILE A 1087 10.64 1.34 -8.57
CA ILE A 1087 9.91 1.90 -9.70
C ILE A 1087 8.61 1.12 -9.92
N ASP A 1088 7.49 1.84 -10.00
CA ASP A 1088 6.13 1.30 -10.17
C ASP A 1088 5.65 1.50 -11.62
N LYS A 1089 5.87 2.68 -12.19
CA LYS A 1089 5.33 3.05 -13.51
C LYS A 1089 6.17 4.10 -14.23
N ILE A 1090 6.15 4.06 -15.56
CA ILE A 1090 6.76 5.06 -16.44
C ILE A 1090 5.72 5.58 -17.44
N GLU A 1091 5.73 6.90 -17.68
CA GLU A 1091 4.96 7.56 -18.74
C GLU A 1091 5.87 8.52 -19.52
N ILE A 1092 5.74 8.58 -20.84
CA ILE A 1092 6.44 9.53 -21.70
C ILE A 1092 5.37 10.37 -22.40
N ASP A 1093 5.33 11.67 -22.11
CA ASP A 1093 4.30 12.58 -22.60
C ASP A 1093 4.83 13.48 -23.72
N PHE A 1094 4.32 13.31 -24.93
CA PHE A 1094 4.54 14.21 -26.07
C PHE A 1094 3.49 15.34 -26.14
N GLY A 1095 2.69 15.47 -25.09
CA GLY A 1095 1.62 16.45 -24.91
C GLY A 1095 0.22 15.86 -25.00
N GLY A 1096 0.08 14.54 -24.94
CA GLY A 1096 -1.18 13.80 -25.00
C GLY A 1096 -1.76 13.38 -23.65
N LEU A 1097 -0.94 13.32 -22.58
CA LEU A 1097 -1.43 12.90 -21.27
C LEU A 1097 -2.42 13.91 -20.71
N THR A 1098 -3.52 13.39 -20.17
CA THR A 1098 -4.51 14.14 -19.38
C THR A 1098 -4.45 13.71 -17.91
N PRO A 1099 -4.75 14.61 -16.95
CA PRO A 1099 -4.67 14.29 -15.54
C PRO A 1099 -5.50 13.06 -15.15
N SER A 1100 -4.87 12.13 -14.44
CA SER A 1100 -5.48 10.91 -13.91
C SER A 1100 -4.68 10.42 -12.70
N TYR A 1101 -5.38 9.98 -11.65
CA TYR A 1101 -4.74 9.57 -10.40
C TYR A 1101 -3.79 8.37 -10.53
N LEU A 1102 -4.18 7.35 -11.32
CA LEU A 1102 -3.32 6.20 -11.64
C LEU A 1102 -2.54 6.40 -12.96
N GLY A 1103 -2.69 7.56 -13.61
CA GLY A 1103 -2.15 7.81 -14.94
C GLY A 1103 -2.85 7.01 -16.05
N ALA A 1104 -2.21 6.97 -17.23
CA ALA A 1104 -2.75 6.33 -18.43
C ALA A 1104 -2.67 4.81 -18.39
N GLU A 1105 -3.45 4.10 -19.19
CA GLU A 1105 -3.28 2.65 -19.37
C GLU A 1105 -2.02 2.34 -20.16
N GLN A 1106 -1.51 1.12 -20.02
CA GLN A 1106 -0.34 0.70 -20.78
C GLN A 1106 -0.59 0.84 -22.29
N THR A 1107 0.41 1.27 -23.03
CA THR A 1107 0.35 1.43 -24.50
C THR A 1107 1.13 0.31 -25.18
N GLU A 1108 0.86 -0.93 -24.79
CA GLU A 1108 1.51 -2.12 -25.35
C GLU A 1108 0.98 -2.43 -26.76
N ALA A 1109 1.88 -2.90 -27.63
CA ALA A 1109 1.50 -3.36 -28.96
C ALA A 1109 0.73 -4.69 -28.90
N GLU A 1110 -0.46 -4.76 -29.51
CA GLU A 1110 -1.25 -6.00 -29.59
C GLU A 1110 -0.55 -7.09 -30.42
N GLU A 1111 -0.66 -8.34 -29.95
CA GLU A 1111 -0.16 -9.53 -30.65
C GLU A 1111 -1.12 -9.94 -31.78
N PHE A 1112 -0.90 -9.44 -33.00
CA PHE A 1112 -1.64 -9.91 -34.19
C PHE A 1112 -1.14 -11.28 -34.67
N SER A 1113 -1.40 -12.32 -33.87
CA SER A 1113 -1.19 -13.72 -34.20
C SER A 1113 -2.45 -14.32 -34.83
N ILE A 1114 -2.31 -15.11 -35.90
CA ILE A 1114 -3.41 -15.87 -36.53
C ILE A 1114 -4.14 -16.80 -35.50
N ALA A 1115 -3.52 -17.07 -34.34
CA ALA A 1115 -4.15 -17.80 -33.25
C ALA A 1115 -5.17 -16.97 -32.45
N SER A 1116 -5.03 -15.64 -32.36
CA SER A 1116 -5.97 -14.78 -31.61
C SER A 1116 -7.33 -14.66 -32.30
N GLU A 1117 -7.35 -14.60 -33.63
CA GLU A 1117 -8.60 -14.72 -34.42
C GLU A 1117 -9.32 -16.04 -34.15
N MET A 1118 -8.56 -17.13 -33.93
CA MET A 1118 -9.12 -18.45 -33.65
C MET A 1118 -9.61 -18.58 -32.20
N PHE A 1119 -8.98 -17.86 -31.25
CA PHE A 1119 -9.38 -17.82 -29.84
C PHE A 1119 -10.61 -16.94 -29.61
N ASN A 1120 -10.69 -15.79 -30.28
CA ASN A 1120 -11.88 -14.94 -30.30
C ASN A 1120 -13.06 -15.62 -31.00
N PHE A 1121 -12.80 -16.43 -32.05
CA PHE A 1121 -13.83 -17.27 -32.66
C PHE A 1121 -14.31 -18.39 -31.71
N LEU A 1122 -13.45 -18.89 -30.81
CA LEU A 1122 -13.81 -19.90 -29.81
C LEU A 1122 -14.60 -19.30 -28.63
N GLN A 1123 -14.23 -18.12 -28.13
CA GLN A 1123 -15.05 -17.41 -27.13
C GLN A 1123 -16.40 -16.96 -27.69
N PHE A 1124 -16.44 -16.51 -28.96
CA PHE A 1124 -17.68 -16.19 -29.65
C PHE A 1124 -18.52 -17.44 -29.94
N ALA A 1125 -17.90 -18.63 -30.08
CA ALA A 1125 -18.62 -19.89 -30.22
C ALA A 1125 -19.13 -20.43 -28.87
N GLU A 1126 -18.42 -20.19 -27.75
CA GLU A 1126 -18.89 -20.51 -26.40
C GLU A 1126 -20.11 -19.67 -26.00
N SER A 1127 -20.15 -18.39 -26.38
CA SER A 1127 -21.33 -17.54 -26.14
C SER A 1127 -22.56 -17.96 -26.96
N TRP A 1128 -22.40 -18.79 -27.99
CA TRP A 1128 -23.51 -19.38 -28.77
C TRP A 1128 -23.97 -20.75 -28.22
N LEU A 1129 -23.17 -21.39 -27.35
CA LEU A 1129 -23.51 -22.67 -26.72
C LEU A 1129 -24.37 -22.51 -25.46
N GLU A 1130 -24.34 -21.35 -24.81
CA GLU A 1130 -25.17 -21.06 -23.62
C GLU A 1130 -26.66 -20.81 -23.91
N ASP A 1131 -27.04 -20.56 -25.18
CA ASP A 1131 -28.42 -20.20 -25.56
C ASP A 1131 -29.26 -21.38 -26.14
N GLY A 1132 -28.74 -22.61 -26.07
CA GLY A 1132 -29.55 -23.83 -26.24
C GLY A 1132 -30.27 -24.01 -27.59
N ARG A 1133 -29.77 -23.42 -28.68
CA ARG A 1133 -30.33 -23.62 -30.03
C ARG A 1133 -29.25 -24.01 -31.02
N VAL A 1134 -29.21 -25.30 -31.35
CA VAL A 1134 -29.04 -25.90 -32.70
C VAL A 1134 -28.56 -27.36 -32.56
N GLU A 1135 -29.31 -28.30 -33.13
CA GLU A 1135 -28.85 -29.67 -33.40
C GLU A 1135 -27.82 -29.63 -34.55
N ILE A 1136 -26.62 -30.17 -34.32
CA ILE A 1136 -25.55 -30.24 -35.32
C ILE A 1136 -25.85 -31.40 -36.29
N MET A 1137 -25.88 -31.09 -37.59
CA MET A 1137 -25.69 -32.07 -38.67
C MET A 1137 -24.24 -32.08 -39.14
#